data_AF-A4S1D0-F1
#
_entry.id   AF-A4S1D0-F1
#
_cell.length_a   1.000
_cell.length_b   1.000
_cell.length_c   1.000
_cell.angle_alpha   90.00
_cell.angle_beta   90.00
_cell.angle_gamma   90.00
#
_symmetry.space_group_name_H-M   'P 1'
#
loop_
_entity.id
_entity.type
_entity.pdbx_description
1 polymer ?
#
loop_
_entity_poly.entity_id
_entity_poly.type
_entity_poly.pdbx_seq_one_letter_code
_entity_poly.pdbx_strand_id
1 'polypeptide(L)'
;MRPFADENASPAVMDDKPRSSSKRATPAVVRWTTTALPRDAELKRELHIPLGIVVNPLDRRAVCRRIARLKSPERIARCSSCYGYVSAHCRVNANGFRCCACGTYTLWRDAAKGSRYSKGLAAIQALPEISGETYEFDVAVETISDGKSEVETEEASETLEANDWRRRAVRNDASTAGTSRRNARAIVAIVDLNGAGEEYCELVKLALGSAMEALDGEDARFGVFTFRGDTLEAIDFSDVGAKDVQDVDGVRLKYFDSHANPRKHGFIRRVQDVVSSIGDVLTSLLTPTPGWKDVISDAIDDRIVGDMSTTDGRSEGRIFGPVLDEVLSFIEQAVDDGFISSARVLAFLRGGPSRGVGSCDVGRLSKSVADVLLHENARPTMEDFEFASREADSLMIPAHDHYESVGERCLIRGVEVDVVVTSDDFNDLTTLAPLAERSGGTFLLYPNAQNIPIVGDIYRLLRNEKAINATLRIRSTADLEIANAYGSLHADKAYPGLYHIASCATKDTFAFDFDYATSAGLEEDLNGGYPKIQLAFEYTCITRDVDRATGEVVVHRRRRRRIHSCRANIARSARDVYKHVDANAVMCVLARQALMTADEEGSTEARRALVDWFIAFSSAARKTSNTFEFVTDVVPRLVYGLLRSKILHPMGSHPDARVAARSRLLRFDADDSATYAYPELRAFEECNEGEENAIDGTNGSSSLFSKGRMPLRRQEVEAANGVLLIRGDDEVVVAYIGPEAVASCPPAHGSALDREIRRIREQSFEGTFLPRVTHVRLGGADDPSPVDARLVEELESEFAPGAYDGFVDFCARAGEEIDRVARR
;
A
#
# COMPACT_ATOMS: atom_id res chain seq x y z
N MET A 1 0.67 28.04 -45.21
CA MET A 1 -0.17 28.41 -44.06
C MET A 1 -1.62 28.43 -44.52
N ARG A 2 -2.40 27.41 -44.15
CA ARG A 2 -3.87 27.43 -44.19
C ARG A 2 -4.35 27.22 -42.75
N PRO A 3 -5.46 27.83 -42.32
CA PRO A 3 -5.93 27.76 -40.94
C PRO A 3 -6.37 26.33 -40.63
N PHE A 4 -6.11 25.90 -39.40
CA PHE A 4 -6.57 24.62 -38.85
C PHE A 4 -8.09 24.64 -38.72
N ALA A 5 -8.77 23.97 -39.63
CA ALA A 5 -10.14 23.50 -39.45
C ALA A 5 -10.14 22.03 -39.84
N ASP A 6 -10.11 21.16 -38.83
CA ASP A 6 -10.63 19.79 -38.92
C ASP A 6 -10.98 19.35 -37.49
N GLU A 7 -12.21 19.68 -37.12
CA GLU A 7 -12.97 19.10 -36.02
C GLU A 7 -13.27 17.64 -36.39
N ASN A 8 -12.44 16.68 -35.99
CA ASN A 8 -12.83 15.25 -35.93
C ASN A 8 -11.77 14.40 -35.22
N ALA A 9 -11.53 14.70 -33.94
CA ALA A 9 -11.03 13.71 -32.99
C ALA A 9 -12.15 13.49 -31.96
N SER A 10 -12.79 12.32 -32.00
CA SER A 10 -13.85 11.96 -31.06
C SER A 10 -13.36 12.14 -29.62
N PRO A 11 -13.99 13.01 -28.81
CA PRO A 11 -13.67 13.11 -27.41
C PRO A 11 -14.15 11.81 -26.74
N ALA A 12 -13.27 11.13 -26.01
CA ALA A 12 -13.74 10.26 -24.95
C ALA A 12 -14.56 11.15 -24.01
N VAL A 13 -15.88 10.91 -23.98
CA VAL A 13 -16.85 11.67 -23.22
C VAL A 13 -16.56 11.41 -21.74
N MET A 14 -15.94 12.37 -21.05
CA MET A 14 -16.22 12.48 -19.63
C MET A 14 -17.66 12.96 -19.51
N ASP A 15 -18.49 12.19 -18.81
CA ASP A 15 -19.89 12.53 -18.56
C ASP A 15 -19.95 13.90 -17.86
N ASP A 16 -20.55 14.89 -18.51
CA ASP A 16 -20.66 16.29 -18.06
C ASP A 16 -21.68 16.45 -16.89
N LYS A 17 -22.10 15.31 -16.33
CA LYS A 17 -23.08 15.19 -15.26
C LYS A 17 -22.39 15.19 -13.90
N PRO A 18 -22.96 15.89 -12.90
CA PRO A 18 -22.51 15.80 -11.52
C PRO A 18 -22.56 14.33 -11.08
N ARG A 19 -21.43 13.79 -10.61
CA ARG A 19 -21.37 12.43 -10.05
C ARG A 19 -22.11 12.47 -8.71
N SER A 20 -23.20 11.72 -8.60
CA SER A 20 -23.85 11.55 -7.30
C SER A 20 -22.92 10.80 -6.35
N SER A 21 -22.85 11.23 -5.10
CA SER A 21 -22.06 10.62 -4.02
C SER A 21 -22.38 9.14 -3.78
N SER A 22 -23.51 8.64 -4.29
CA SER A 22 -23.95 7.25 -4.21
C SER A 22 -23.39 6.31 -5.27
N LYS A 23 -22.77 6.82 -6.34
CA LYS A 23 -22.16 5.98 -7.39
C LYS A 23 -20.65 5.96 -7.19
N ARG A 24 -20.10 4.76 -6.93
CA ARG A 24 -18.64 4.53 -6.89
C ARG A 24 -18.01 5.18 -8.12
N ALA A 25 -17.06 6.08 -7.92
CA ALA A 25 -16.43 6.79 -9.03
C ALA A 25 -15.84 5.78 -10.02
N THR A 26 -15.91 6.07 -11.32
CA THR A 26 -15.35 5.19 -12.36
C THR A 26 -13.88 4.92 -12.04
N PRO A 27 -13.45 3.65 -12.02
CA PRO A 27 -12.07 3.30 -11.73
C PRO A 27 -11.12 4.03 -12.68
N ALA A 28 -10.07 4.62 -12.12
CA ALA A 28 -9.10 5.36 -12.89
C ALA A 28 -7.74 5.25 -12.20
N VAL A 29 -6.72 4.99 -13.01
CA VAL A 29 -5.31 5.05 -12.60
C VAL A 29 -4.98 6.39 -11.92
N VAL A 30 -5.70 7.46 -12.30
CA VAL A 30 -5.63 8.79 -11.68
C VAL A 30 -7.04 9.27 -11.34
N ARG A 31 -7.28 9.61 -10.07
CA ARG A 31 -8.45 10.36 -9.61
C ARG A 31 -8.03 11.75 -9.19
N TRP A 32 -8.68 12.77 -9.75
CA TRP A 32 -8.47 14.16 -9.35
C TRP A 32 -9.32 14.49 -8.13
N THR A 33 -8.84 15.37 -7.26
CA THR A 33 -9.68 15.97 -6.20
C THR A 33 -10.82 16.81 -6.79
N THR A 34 -10.59 17.41 -7.96
CA THR A 34 -11.62 18.00 -8.83
C THR A 34 -11.21 17.85 -10.29
N THR A 35 -12.15 17.46 -11.15
CA THR A 35 -11.89 17.41 -12.61
C THR A 35 -12.08 18.76 -13.29
N ALA A 36 -12.43 19.82 -12.56
CA ALA A 36 -12.46 21.20 -13.04
C ALA A 36 -11.51 22.04 -12.17
N LEU A 37 -10.28 22.22 -12.64
CA LEU A 37 -9.21 22.87 -11.88
C LEU A 37 -9.49 24.37 -11.76
N PRO A 38 -9.15 25.00 -10.62
CA PRO A 38 -9.13 26.45 -10.54
C PRO A 38 -8.26 27.02 -11.67
N ARG A 39 -8.66 28.17 -12.23
CA ARG A 39 -7.91 28.80 -13.33
C ARG A 39 -6.59 29.40 -12.85
N ASP A 40 -6.55 29.89 -11.61
CA ASP A 40 -5.42 30.64 -11.05
C ASP A 40 -5.22 30.39 -9.55
N ALA A 41 -4.10 30.87 -9.03
CA ALA A 41 -3.71 30.69 -7.64
C ALA A 41 -4.65 31.42 -6.66
N GLU A 42 -5.30 32.50 -7.10
CA GLU A 42 -6.27 33.23 -6.29
C GLU A 42 -7.53 32.39 -6.08
N LEU A 43 -8.13 31.90 -7.18
CA LEU A 43 -9.29 31.03 -7.10
C LEU A 43 -8.99 29.74 -6.33
N LYS A 44 -7.81 29.13 -6.51
CA LYS A 44 -7.41 27.97 -5.69
C LYS A 44 -7.45 28.27 -4.19
N ARG A 45 -6.91 29.42 -3.77
CA ARG A 45 -6.83 29.82 -2.37
C ARG A 45 -8.21 30.09 -1.77
N GLU A 46 -9.11 30.71 -2.54
CA GLU A 46 -10.47 31.01 -2.10
C GLU A 46 -11.34 29.76 -1.89
N LEU A 47 -11.09 28.69 -2.64
CA LEU A 47 -11.92 27.49 -2.64
C LEU A 47 -11.61 26.52 -1.51
N HIS A 48 -10.39 26.58 -0.97
CA HIS A 48 -9.89 25.64 0.03
C HIS A 48 -10.06 24.15 -0.37
N ILE A 49 -9.92 23.84 -1.66
CA ILE A 49 -9.87 22.44 -2.14
C ILE A 49 -8.41 22.11 -2.42
N PRO A 50 -7.84 21.04 -1.82
CA PRO A 50 -6.50 20.61 -2.18
C PRO A 50 -6.48 20.24 -3.65
N LEU A 51 -5.67 20.94 -4.45
CA LEU A 51 -5.48 20.62 -5.86
C LEU A 51 -4.56 19.41 -5.94
N GLY A 52 -5.09 18.23 -6.22
CA GLY A 52 -4.32 17.00 -6.12
C GLY A 52 -4.86 15.86 -6.96
N ILE A 53 -4.06 14.79 -7.01
CA ILE A 53 -4.42 13.52 -7.62
C ILE A 53 -4.10 12.36 -6.69
N VAL A 54 -4.89 11.31 -6.84
CA VAL A 54 -4.70 9.99 -6.23
C VAL A 54 -4.38 9.01 -7.35
N VAL A 55 -3.25 8.31 -7.23
CA VAL A 55 -2.63 7.50 -8.29
C VAL A 55 -2.54 6.04 -7.86
N ASN A 56 -3.22 5.16 -8.58
CA ASN A 56 -3.02 3.72 -8.51
C ASN A 56 -2.48 3.23 -9.87
N PRO A 57 -1.15 3.05 -10.02
CA PRO A 57 -0.53 2.68 -11.30
C PRO A 57 -0.99 1.31 -11.84
N LEU A 58 -1.41 0.41 -10.97
CA LEU A 58 -1.71 -0.98 -11.28
C LEU A 58 -3.20 -1.32 -11.14
N ASP A 59 -4.08 -0.32 -11.08
CA ASP A 59 -5.53 -0.53 -10.99
C ASP A 59 -6.00 -1.47 -12.10
N ARG A 60 -6.46 -2.66 -11.70
CA ARG A 60 -6.92 -3.73 -12.59
C ARG A 60 -8.25 -3.40 -13.24
N ARG A 61 -9.01 -2.46 -12.68
CA ARG A 61 -10.30 -2.02 -13.21
C ARG A 61 -10.12 -1.04 -14.39
N ALA A 62 -8.93 -0.45 -14.55
CA ALA A 62 -8.62 0.45 -15.64
C ALA A 62 -8.34 -0.32 -16.95
N VAL A 63 -8.99 0.10 -18.04
CA VAL A 63 -8.73 -0.47 -19.37
C VAL A 63 -7.30 -0.15 -19.80
N CYS A 64 -6.47 -1.19 -19.94
CA CYS A 64 -5.08 -1.06 -20.35
C CYS A 64 -4.84 -1.73 -21.71
N ARG A 65 -4.43 -0.95 -22.72
CA ARG A 65 -4.13 -1.50 -24.05
C ARG A 65 -2.70 -2.06 -24.08
N ARG A 66 -2.57 -3.38 -24.20
CA ARG A 66 -1.26 -4.04 -24.29
C ARG A 66 -0.69 -3.97 -25.72
N ILE A 67 0.53 -3.45 -25.86
CA ILE A 67 1.27 -3.43 -27.12
C ILE A 67 2.16 -4.68 -27.18
N ALA A 68 1.59 -5.76 -27.70
CA ALA A 68 2.32 -7.02 -27.84
C ALA A 68 3.41 -6.94 -28.93
N ARG A 69 4.48 -7.74 -28.78
CA ARG A 69 5.53 -7.97 -29.79
C ARG A 69 6.25 -6.71 -30.27
N LEU A 70 6.49 -5.77 -29.36
CA LEU A 70 7.30 -4.60 -29.64
C LEU A 70 8.77 -5.02 -29.79
N LYS A 71 9.38 -4.84 -30.97
CA LYS A 71 10.79 -5.22 -31.20
C LYS A 71 11.79 -4.48 -30.31
N SER A 72 11.48 -3.24 -29.95
CA SER A 72 12.30 -2.40 -29.08
C SER A 72 11.43 -1.30 -28.47
N PRO A 73 11.62 -0.92 -27.19
CA PRO A 73 10.89 0.17 -26.54
C PRO A 73 11.05 1.52 -27.26
N GLU A 74 12.15 1.74 -27.97
CA GLU A 74 12.42 2.98 -28.74
C GLU A 74 11.50 3.18 -29.95
N ARG A 75 10.66 2.19 -30.27
CA ARG A 75 9.64 2.29 -31.32
C ARG A 75 8.38 3.04 -30.86
N ILE A 76 8.21 3.27 -29.56
CA ILE A 76 7.14 4.13 -29.03
C ILE A 76 7.63 5.56 -29.04
N ALA A 77 6.85 6.45 -29.68
CA ALA A 77 7.22 7.84 -29.85
C ALA A 77 7.32 8.59 -28.51
N ARG A 78 8.39 9.37 -28.37
CA ARG A 78 8.58 10.32 -27.26
C ARG A 78 8.81 11.73 -27.80
N CYS A 79 8.41 12.73 -27.03
CA CYS A 79 8.67 14.13 -27.34
C CYS A 79 10.18 14.40 -27.31
N SER A 80 10.67 15.17 -28.27
CA SER A 80 12.08 15.58 -28.37
C SER A 80 12.53 16.57 -27.30
N SER A 81 11.59 17.20 -26.58
CA SER A 81 11.86 18.20 -25.53
C SER A 81 11.72 17.59 -24.13
N CYS A 82 10.51 17.19 -23.73
CA CYS A 82 10.25 16.72 -22.36
C CYS A 82 10.35 15.18 -22.19
N TYR A 83 10.65 14.45 -23.26
CA TYR A 83 10.69 12.98 -23.31
C TYR A 83 9.39 12.29 -22.88
N GLY A 84 8.27 13.02 -22.83
CA GLY A 84 6.94 12.46 -22.60
C GLY A 84 6.53 11.54 -23.74
N TYR A 85 5.82 10.47 -23.41
CA TYR A 85 5.36 9.49 -24.40
C TYR A 85 4.18 10.05 -25.20
N VAL A 86 4.05 9.61 -26.44
CA VAL A 86 2.82 9.85 -27.20
C VAL A 86 1.63 9.24 -26.46
N SER A 87 0.48 9.91 -26.51
CA SER A 87 -0.73 9.51 -25.79
C SER A 87 -1.98 9.94 -26.55
N ALA A 88 -3.16 9.49 -26.09
CA ALA A 88 -4.45 9.93 -26.62
C ALA A 88 -4.72 11.43 -26.52
N HIS A 89 -4.01 12.14 -25.63
CA HIS A 89 -4.17 13.59 -25.45
C HIS A 89 -3.18 14.43 -26.26
N CYS A 90 -2.37 13.77 -27.11
CA CYS A 90 -1.50 14.42 -28.08
C CYS A 90 -2.29 14.77 -29.34
N ARG A 91 -2.01 15.94 -29.95
CA ARG A 91 -2.56 16.27 -31.28
C ARG A 91 -1.69 15.63 -32.35
N VAL A 92 -2.23 14.64 -33.06
CA VAL A 92 -1.50 13.78 -34.00
C VAL A 92 -1.87 14.15 -35.44
N ASN A 93 -0.88 14.24 -36.33
CA ASN A 93 -1.07 14.32 -37.79
C ASN A 93 -0.16 13.31 -38.52
N ALA A 94 -0.17 13.35 -39.86
CA ALA A 94 0.60 12.41 -40.68
C ALA A 94 2.14 12.53 -40.52
N ASN A 95 2.64 13.70 -40.10
CA ASN A 95 4.08 14.00 -40.05
C ASN A 95 4.66 13.98 -38.63
N GLY A 96 3.83 14.16 -37.61
CA GLY A 96 4.26 14.19 -36.21
C GLY A 96 3.11 14.35 -35.24
N PHE A 97 3.45 14.68 -34.00
CA PHE A 97 2.49 14.98 -32.95
C PHE A 97 2.93 16.19 -32.13
N ARG A 98 1.94 16.83 -31.52
CA ARG A 98 2.15 17.82 -30.48
C ARG A 98 2.03 17.16 -29.13
N CYS A 99 3.09 17.23 -28.32
CA CYS A 99 3.16 16.63 -27.00
C CYS A 99 2.06 17.16 -26.09
N CYS A 100 1.40 16.26 -25.35
CA CYS A 100 0.37 16.62 -24.40
C CYS A 100 0.90 17.34 -23.15
N ALA A 101 2.15 17.06 -22.73
CA ALA A 101 2.72 17.62 -21.51
C ALA A 101 3.32 19.02 -21.74
N CYS A 102 4.25 19.16 -22.71
CA CYS A 102 4.97 20.44 -22.93
C CYS A 102 4.56 21.18 -24.21
N GLY A 103 3.62 20.65 -25.00
CA GLY A 103 3.15 21.34 -26.21
C GLY A 103 4.13 21.37 -27.39
N THR A 104 5.35 20.85 -27.24
CA THR A 104 6.35 20.78 -28.33
C THR A 104 5.84 19.88 -29.46
N TYR A 105 5.98 20.35 -30.70
CA TYR A 105 5.71 19.54 -31.89
C TYR A 105 6.95 18.71 -32.25
N THR A 106 6.80 17.39 -32.35
CA THR A 106 7.88 16.45 -32.67
C THR A 106 7.49 15.65 -33.90
N LEU A 107 8.38 15.57 -34.89
CA LEU A 107 8.19 14.74 -36.09
C LEU A 107 8.34 13.26 -35.74
N TRP A 108 7.59 12.38 -36.40
CA TRP A 108 7.63 10.94 -36.12
C TRP A 108 9.03 10.34 -36.24
N ARG A 109 9.83 10.81 -37.21
CA ARG A 109 11.21 10.37 -37.45
C ARG A 109 12.18 10.72 -36.31
N ASP A 110 11.89 11.79 -35.57
CA ASP A 110 12.72 12.25 -34.45
C ASP A 110 12.22 11.65 -33.12
N ALA A 111 10.95 11.23 -33.08
CA ALA A 111 10.29 10.72 -31.88
C ALA A 111 10.46 9.22 -31.64
N ALA A 112 10.58 8.42 -32.70
CA ALA A 112 10.58 6.97 -32.64
C ALA A 112 11.50 6.35 -33.71
N LYS A 113 12.09 5.20 -33.39
CA LYS A 113 12.82 4.39 -34.38
C LYS A 113 11.87 3.50 -35.19
N GLY A 114 12.14 3.40 -36.49
CA GLY A 114 11.45 2.49 -37.41
C GLY A 114 10.12 3.01 -37.97
N SER A 115 9.32 2.12 -38.57
CA SER A 115 8.16 2.46 -39.41
C SER A 115 6.80 2.39 -38.70
N ARG A 116 6.75 2.46 -37.35
CA ARG A 116 5.49 2.32 -36.60
C ARG A 116 4.48 3.43 -36.96
N TYR A 117 4.97 4.65 -37.13
CA TYR A 117 4.20 5.85 -37.44
C TYR A 117 4.32 6.31 -38.90
N SER A 118 4.74 5.44 -39.82
CA SER A 118 4.91 5.78 -41.24
C SER A 118 3.67 5.43 -42.09
N LYS A 119 2.56 5.01 -41.46
CA LYS A 119 1.30 4.69 -42.13
C LYS A 119 0.42 5.95 -42.25
N GLY A 120 -0.72 5.85 -42.95
CA GLY A 120 -1.69 6.94 -43.02
C GLY A 120 -2.27 7.32 -41.65
N LEU A 121 -2.77 8.55 -41.52
CA LEU A 121 -3.25 9.13 -40.26
C LEU A 121 -4.27 8.25 -39.53
N ALA A 122 -5.24 7.68 -40.23
CA ALA A 122 -6.24 6.79 -39.63
C ALA A 122 -5.59 5.55 -38.96
N ALA A 123 -4.56 4.98 -39.58
CA ALA A 123 -3.83 3.85 -39.01
C ALA A 123 -2.99 4.25 -37.79
N ILE A 124 -2.45 5.48 -37.78
CA ILE A 124 -1.74 6.05 -36.63
C ILE A 124 -2.72 6.29 -35.48
N GLN A 125 -3.87 6.91 -35.73
CA GLN A 125 -4.88 7.19 -34.71
C GLN A 125 -5.47 5.91 -34.10
N ALA A 126 -5.51 4.81 -34.85
CA ALA A 126 -5.94 3.51 -34.36
C ALA A 126 -4.89 2.80 -33.48
N LEU A 127 -3.65 3.30 -33.39
CA LEU A 127 -2.62 2.68 -32.56
C LEU A 127 -3.03 2.72 -31.07
N PRO A 128 -2.74 1.66 -30.30
CA PRO A 128 -3.16 1.57 -28.90
C PRO A 128 -2.64 2.71 -28.03
N GLU A 129 -1.41 3.20 -28.27
CA GLU A 129 -0.84 4.32 -27.54
C GLU A 129 -1.41 5.70 -27.91
N ILE A 130 -2.19 5.81 -28.98
CA ILE A 130 -2.86 7.05 -29.41
C ILE A 130 -4.37 6.99 -29.18
N SER A 131 -4.96 5.81 -29.12
CA SER A 131 -6.41 5.62 -28.94
C SER A 131 -6.81 5.28 -27.50
N GLY A 132 -5.86 5.00 -26.62
CA GLY A 132 -6.10 4.69 -25.20
C GLY A 132 -5.43 5.68 -24.26
N GLU A 133 -6.08 5.93 -23.12
CA GLU A 133 -5.48 6.68 -22.00
C GLU A 133 -4.38 5.89 -21.30
N THR A 134 -4.59 4.57 -21.16
CA THR A 134 -3.61 3.65 -20.57
C THR A 134 -3.16 2.62 -21.59
N TYR A 135 -1.85 2.45 -21.72
CA TYR A 135 -1.25 1.38 -22.51
C TYR A 135 0.03 0.87 -21.86
N GLU A 136 0.42 -0.34 -22.19
CA GLU A 136 1.62 -0.96 -21.65
C GLU A 136 2.40 -1.75 -22.70
N PHE A 137 3.72 -1.83 -22.52
CA PHE A 137 4.61 -2.61 -23.37
C PHE A 137 5.77 -3.15 -22.54
N ASP A 138 6.27 -4.32 -22.96
CA ASP A 138 7.45 -4.91 -22.35
C ASP A 138 8.70 -4.19 -22.89
N VAL A 139 9.52 -3.69 -21.96
CA VAL A 139 10.85 -3.11 -22.20
C VAL A 139 11.87 -4.23 -22.39
N ALA A 140 11.80 -5.26 -21.54
CA ALA A 140 12.61 -6.47 -21.62
C ALA A 140 11.79 -7.69 -21.17
N VAL A 141 12.09 -8.86 -21.74
CA VAL A 141 11.43 -10.13 -21.42
C VAL A 141 12.49 -11.21 -21.32
N GLU A 142 12.51 -11.90 -20.21
CA GLU A 142 13.36 -13.05 -19.94
C GLU A 142 12.47 -14.26 -19.68
N THR A 143 12.78 -15.39 -20.30
CA THR A 143 12.06 -16.64 -20.12
C THR A 143 12.75 -17.47 -19.05
N ILE A 144 11.99 -17.86 -18.05
CA ILE A 144 12.45 -18.70 -16.94
C ILE A 144 12.12 -20.14 -17.35
N SER A 145 13.13 -20.89 -17.81
CA SER A 145 12.97 -22.28 -18.28
C SER A 145 13.17 -23.29 -17.15
N ASP A 146 12.28 -24.29 -17.05
CA ASP A 146 12.49 -25.48 -16.22
C ASP A 146 13.68 -26.31 -16.74
N GLY A 147 14.56 -26.68 -15.83
CA GLY A 147 15.90 -27.17 -16.16
C GLY A 147 15.93 -28.57 -16.78
N LYS A 148 16.63 -28.69 -17.92
CA LYS A 148 17.40 -29.89 -18.30
C LYS A 148 18.67 -29.50 -19.08
N SER A 149 19.76 -29.20 -18.35
CA SER A 149 21.17 -29.45 -18.71
C SER A 149 22.09 -28.44 -18.00
N GLU A 150 22.82 -28.89 -16.98
CA GLU A 150 24.02 -28.19 -16.50
C GLU A 150 25.24 -28.90 -17.11
N VAL A 151 26.05 -28.15 -17.84
CA VAL A 151 27.46 -28.49 -18.07
C VAL A 151 28.22 -27.29 -17.53
N GLU A 152 28.82 -27.47 -16.36
CA GLU A 152 29.68 -26.47 -15.73
C GLU A 152 30.96 -26.32 -16.56
N THR A 153 31.30 -25.10 -16.95
CA THR A 153 32.65 -24.74 -17.39
C THR A 153 33.12 -23.56 -16.56
N GLU A 154 34.26 -23.75 -15.91
CA GLU A 154 34.92 -22.76 -15.06
C GLU A 154 35.48 -21.56 -15.83
N GLU A 155 35.63 -20.47 -15.06
CA GLU A 155 36.42 -19.25 -15.30
C GLU A 155 35.87 -18.16 -16.25
N ALA A 156 35.46 -17.05 -15.62
CA ALA A 156 36.01 -15.71 -15.90
C ALA A 156 35.73 -14.80 -14.69
N SER A 157 36.80 -14.38 -14.02
CA SER A 157 36.78 -13.34 -12.97
C SER A 157 36.96 -11.98 -13.64
N GLU A 158 35.89 -11.20 -13.71
CA GLU A 158 35.97 -9.76 -13.92
C GLU A 158 35.42 -9.07 -12.67
N THR A 159 36.27 -8.26 -12.04
CA THR A 159 35.94 -7.41 -10.90
C THR A 159 34.84 -6.42 -11.31
N LEU A 160 33.65 -6.58 -10.74
CA LEU A 160 32.50 -5.70 -10.92
C LEU A 160 32.65 -4.47 -10.02
N GLU A 161 32.67 -3.27 -10.59
CA GLU A 161 32.47 -2.03 -9.80
C GLU A 161 31.03 -1.98 -9.26
N ALA A 162 30.88 -1.49 -8.02
CA ALA A 162 29.71 -1.59 -7.13
C ALA A 162 28.37 -0.95 -7.61
N ASN A 163 28.19 -0.64 -8.90
CA ASN A 163 26.94 -0.09 -9.45
C ASN A 163 26.66 -0.48 -10.92
N ASP A 164 27.42 -1.43 -11.49
CA ASP A 164 27.34 -1.69 -12.94
C ASP A 164 26.09 -2.47 -13.37
N TRP A 165 25.53 -3.34 -12.50
CA TRP A 165 24.34 -4.12 -12.86
C TRP A 165 23.07 -3.27 -13.00
N ARG A 166 22.89 -2.21 -12.19
CA ARG A 166 21.78 -1.24 -12.36
C ARG A 166 21.92 -0.46 -13.65
N ARG A 167 23.16 -0.10 -14.03
CA ARG A 167 23.43 0.55 -15.33
C ARG A 167 23.18 -0.40 -16.49
N ARG A 168 23.53 -1.69 -16.39
CA ARG A 168 23.25 -2.70 -17.42
C ARG A 168 21.76 -2.99 -17.59
N ALA A 169 20.99 -3.05 -16.50
CA ALA A 169 19.52 -3.15 -16.55
C ALA A 169 18.87 -1.92 -17.20
N VAL A 170 19.47 -0.74 -17.04
CA VAL A 170 19.03 0.53 -17.66
C VAL A 170 19.56 0.70 -19.11
N ARG A 171 20.69 0.08 -19.48
CA ARG A 171 21.37 0.30 -20.78
C ARG A 171 21.00 -0.62 -21.93
N ASN A 172 20.18 -1.65 -21.73
CA ASN A 172 19.76 -2.53 -22.84
C ASN A 172 20.96 -3.17 -23.57
N ASP A 173 22.01 -3.54 -22.83
CA ASP A 173 23.16 -4.27 -23.37
C ASP A 173 22.82 -5.77 -23.51
N ALA A 174 21.99 -6.07 -24.51
CA ALA A 174 21.81 -7.41 -25.04
C ALA A 174 22.87 -7.71 -26.12
N SER A 175 24.14 -7.41 -25.87
CA SER A 175 25.24 -7.79 -26.77
C SER A 175 26.00 -8.98 -26.19
N THR A 176 25.70 -10.16 -26.75
CA THR A 176 26.63 -11.27 -27.01
C THR A 176 27.85 -11.41 -26.08
N ALA A 177 27.70 -12.21 -25.02
CA ALA A 177 28.68 -13.22 -24.59
C ALA A 177 28.13 -14.04 -23.40
N GLY A 178 28.13 -15.37 -23.55
CA GLY A 178 28.31 -16.41 -22.52
C GLY A 178 27.58 -16.34 -21.17
N THR A 179 26.78 -17.38 -20.89
CA THR A 179 26.12 -17.74 -19.60
C THR A 179 24.93 -16.89 -19.17
N SER A 180 23.72 -17.37 -19.50
CA SER A 180 22.49 -17.01 -18.80
C SER A 180 22.59 -17.49 -17.35
N ARG A 181 23.04 -16.60 -16.45
CA ARG A 181 23.05 -16.85 -15.00
C ARG A 181 21.61 -16.72 -14.50
N ARG A 182 21.05 -17.80 -13.95
CA ARG A 182 19.68 -17.86 -13.40
C ARG A 182 19.61 -17.08 -12.09
N ASN A 183 19.11 -15.85 -12.15
CA ASN A 183 18.99 -15.00 -10.96
C ASN A 183 17.53 -15.00 -10.47
N ALA A 184 17.20 -15.96 -9.60
CA ALA A 184 15.89 -16.10 -8.96
C ALA A 184 15.66 -15.06 -7.84
N ARG A 185 14.40 -14.79 -7.49
CA ARG A 185 14.05 -14.04 -6.28
C ARG A 185 14.21 -14.96 -5.05
N ALA A 186 14.77 -14.45 -3.96
CA ALA A 186 14.78 -15.14 -2.68
C ALA A 186 13.64 -14.67 -1.76
N ILE A 187 13.03 -15.59 -1.05
CA ILE A 187 12.14 -15.34 0.08
C ILE A 187 12.87 -15.83 1.33
N VAL A 188 13.16 -14.93 2.26
CA VAL A 188 13.95 -15.22 3.45
C VAL A 188 13.12 -14.96 4.69
N ALA A 189 12.90 -15.95 5.53
CA ALA A 189 12.23 -15.76 6.81
C ALA A 189 13.25 -15.49 7.91
N ILE A 190 13.00 -14.50 8.75
CA ILE A 190 13.71 -14.27 10.03
C ILE A 190 12.69 -14.51 11.14
N VAL A 191 12.92 -15.50 11.99
CA VAL A 191 11.95 -15.95 13.00
C VAL A 191 12.50 -15.76 14.39
N ASP A 192 11.78 -14.98 15.18
CA ASP A 192 12.05 -14.78 16.60
C ASP A 192 11.51 -15.94 17.43
N LEU A 193 12.42 -16.72 18.03
CA LEU A 193 12.08 -17.87 18.88
C LEU A 193 12.26 -17.55 20.38
N ASN A 194 12.46 -16.29 20.76
CA ASN A 194 12.60 -15.90 22.16
C ASN A 194 11.28 -16.10 22.92
N GLY A 195 11.33 -16.93 23.96
CA GLY A 195 10.20 -17.33 24.79
C GLY A 195 9.07 -18.06 24.02
N ALA A 196 9.35 -18.56 22.82
CA ALA A 196 8.33 -19.16 21.94
C ALA A 196 7.81 -20.49 22.51
N GLY A 197 6.48 -20.62 22.59
CA GLY A 197 5.81 -21.89 22.90
C GLY A 197 5.47 -22.68 21.63
N GLU A 198 4.99 -23.92 21.80
CA GLU A 198 4.65 -24.82 20.69
C GLU A 198 3.61 -24.22 19.73
N GLU A 199 2.59 -23.53 20.25
CA GLU A 199 1.54 -22.91 19.43
C GLU A 199 2.07 -21.88 18.44
N TYR A 200 3.01 -21.02 18.88
CA TYR A 200 3.62 -20.01 18.01
C TYR A 200 4.52 -20.66 16.95
N CYS A 201 5.32 -21.65 17.34
CA CYS A 201 6.18 -22.36 16.41
C CYS A 201 5.36 -23.08 15.33
N GLU A 202 4.24 -23.73 15.71
CA GLU A 202 3.32 -24.34 14.75
C GLU A 202 2.64 -23.29 13.85
N LEU A 203 2.26 -22.13 14.39
CA LEU A 203 1.72 -21.03 13.59
C LEU A 203 2.71 -20.54 12.52
N VAL A 204 3.97 -20.30 12.90
CA VAL A 204 5.03 -19.90 11.96
C VAL A 204 5.31 -21.00 10.95
N LYS A 205 5.37 -22.26 11.39
CA LYS A 205 5.52 -23.42 10.48
C LYS A 205 4.42 -23.47 9.43
N LEU A 206 3.15 -23.28 9.83
CA LEU A 206 2.02 -23.21 8.88
C LEU A 206 2.14 -22.00 7.95
N ALA A 207 2.55 -20.84 8.45
CA ALA A 207 2.74 -19.64 7.63
C ALA A 207 3.87 -19.81 6.60
N LEU A 208 4.99 -20.43 6.98
CA LEU A 208 6.11 -20.73 6.09
C LEU A 208 5.78 -21.84 5.08
N GLY A 209 5.03 -22.88 5.49
CA GLY A 209 4.52 -23.89 4.57
C GLY A 209 3.60 -23.27 3.51
N SER A 210 2.69 -22.40 3.94
CA SER A 210 1.83 -21.61 3.07
C SER A 210 2.62 -20.68 2.14
N ALA A 211 3.69 -20.07 2.64
CA ALA A 211 4.60 -19.27 1.82
C ALA A 211 5.23 -20.08 0.69
N MET A 212 5.65 -21.31 0.98
CA MET A 212 6.23 -22.20 -0.02
C MET A 212 5.21 -22.70 -1.04
N GLU A 213 3.98 -23.02 -0.61
CA GLU A 213 2.89 -23.35 -1.52
C GLU A 213 2.60 -22.20 -2.50
N ALA A 214 2.62 -20.95 -2.02
CA ALA A 214 2.42 -19.78 -2.87
C ALA A 214 3.50 -19.63 -3.96
N LEU A 215 4.72 -20.10 -3.67
CA LEU A 215 5.90 -20.05 -4.54
C LEU A 215 6.11 -21.32 -5.36
N ASP A 216 5.30 -22.36 -5.16
CA ASP A 216 5.47 -23.62 -5.87
C ASP A 216 5.30 -23.42 -7.38
N GLY A 217 6.19 -24.05 -8.15
CA GLY A 217 6.34 -23.84 -9.59
C GLY A 217 6.93 -22.48 -10.00
N GLU A 218 7.48 -21.68 -9.10
CA GLU A 218 8.28 -20.49 -9.43
C GLU A 218 9.79 -20.76 -9.38
N ASP A 219 10.57 -20.02 -10.18
CA ASP A 219 12.02 -19.91 -9.99
C ASP A 219 12.30 -18.95 -8.84
N ALA A 220 12.00 -19.44 -7.64
CA ALA A 220 12.18 -18.78 -6.37
C ALA A 220 13.12 -19.60 -5.49
N ARG A 221 13.78 -18.89 -4.58
CA ARG A 221 14.61 -19.50 -3.54
C ARG A 221 14.07 -19.17 -2.16
N PHE A 222 14.34 -20.03 -1.21
CA PHE A 222 13.82 -19.96 0.15
C PHE A 222 14.95 -20.15 1.16
N GLY A 223 14.89 -19.38 2.25
CA GLY A 223 15.81 -19.48 3.38
C GLY A 223 15.10 -19.17 4.69
N VAL A 224 15.55 -19.78 5.79
CA VAL A 224 14.97 -19.56 7.13
C VAL A 224 16.10 -19.35 8.11
N PHE A 225 16.04 -18.21 8.79
CA PHE A 225 16.93 -17.80 9.87
C PHE A 225 16.11 -17.68 11.14
N THR A 226 16.67 -18.13 12.26
CA THR A 226 16.01 -18.10 13.56
C THR A 226 16.95 -17.53 14.59
N PHE A 227 16.43 -16.83 15.59
CA PHE A 227 17.26 -16.35 16.69
C PHE A 227 16.60 -16.59 18.05
N ARG A 228 17.45 -16.91 19.05
CA ARG A 228 17.08 -17.14 20.44
C ARG A 228 18.23 -16.70 21.34
N GLY A 229 17.95 -15.84 22.32
CA GLY A 229 18.97 -15.10 23.05
C GLY A 229 19.92 -14.40 22.08
N ASP A 230 21.21 -14.60 22.32
CA ASP A 230 22.29 -14.02 21.51
C ASP A 230 22.80 -14.99 20.40
N THR A 231 22.00 -16.03 20.08
CA THR A 231 22.31 -17.03 19.04
C THR A 231 21.48 -16.78 17.79
N LEU A 232 22.16 -16.75 16.64
CA LEU A 232 21.56 -16.76 15.29
C LEU A 232 21.86 -18.09 14.60
N GLU A 233 20.80 -18.71 14.11
CA GLU A 233 20.81 -20.01 13.44
C GLU A 233 20.17 -19.87 12.06
N ALA A 234 20.56 -20.75 11.14
CA ALA A 234 19.96 -20.87 9.82
C ALA A 234 19.68 -22.34 9.52
N ILE A 235 18.58 -22.61 8.82
CA ILE A 235 18.28 -23.96 8.33
C ILE A 235 19.23 -24.27 7.17
N ASP A 236 20.02 -25.33 7.29
CA ASP A 236 20.88 -25.79 6.20
C ASP A 236 20.17 -26.85 5.34
N PHE A 237 19.89 -26.50 4.09
CA PHE A 237 19.26 -27.38 3.11
C PHE A 237 20.28 -28.23 2.30
N SER A 238 21.56 -28.25 2.67
CA SER A 238 22.61 -28.92 1.87
C SER A 238 22.38 -30.43 1.68
N ASP A 239 21.82 -31.12 2.68
CA ASP A 239 21.64 -32.58 2.65
C ASP A 239 20.25 -33.01 2.14
N VAL A 240 19.38 -32.06 1.78
CA VAL A 240 18.03 -32.34 1.26
C VAL A 240 18.13 -32.94 -0.16
N GLY A 241 17.74 -34.21 -0.30
CA GLY A 241 17.73 -34.93 -1.58
C GLY A 241 18.96 -35.83 -1.85
N ALA A 242 19.89 -35.96 -0.90
CA ALA A 242 21.00 -36.91 -1.01
C ALA A 242 20.51 -38.37 -0.86
N LYS A 243 20.57 -39.16 -1.94
CA LYS A 243 20.04 -40.53 -2.00
C LYS A 243 20.86 -41.60 -1.26
N ASP A 244 22.03 -41.26 -0.69
CA ASP A 244 23.07 -42.25 -0.32
C ASP A 244 23.51 -42.22 1.16
N VAL A 245 22.72 -41.69 2.10
CA VAL A 245 23.08 -41.74 3.53
C VAL A 245 22.01 -42.47 4.33
N GLN A 246 22.40 -43.55 4.98
CA GLN A 246 21.56 -44.42 5.84
C GLN A 246 21.15 -43.76 7.17
N ASP A 247 21.23 -42.44 7.28
CA ASP A 247 20.91 -41.67 8.48
C ASP A 247 19.87 -40.60 8.09
N VAL A 248 18.69 -40.66 8.70
CA VAL A 248 17.46 -39.99 8.23
C VAL A 248 17.40 -38.50 8.65
N ASP A 249 18.48 -37.88 9.10
CA ASP A 249 18.47 -36.52 9.66
C ASP A 249 19.18 -35.48 8.78
N GLY A 250 18.73 -35.32 7.53
CA GLY A 250 19.32 -34.42 6.52
C GLY A 250 19.00 -32.93 6.69
N VAL A 251 18.36 -32.51 7.79
CA VAL A 251 18.00 -31.12 8.04
C VAL A 251 18.36 -30.77 9.46
N ARG A 252 19.29 -29.83 9.62
CA ARG A 252 19.72 -29.34 10.93
C ARG A 252 19.71 -27.83 10.92
N LEU A 253 19.16 -27.23 11.98
CA LEU A 253 19.52 -25.88 12.35
C LEU A 253 21.04 -25.87 12.49
N LYS A 254 21.71 -25.00 11.74
CA LYS A 254 23.14 -24.77 11.88
C LYS A 254 23.36 -23.36 12.37
N TYR A 255 24.41 -23.23 13.15
CA TYR A 255 24.96 -21.95 13.47
C TYR A 255 25.24 -21.13 12.19
N PHE A 256 24.84 -19.87 12.19
CA PHE A 256 25.05 -18.98 11.06
C PHE A 256 26.29 -18.10 11.28
N ASP A 257 27.29 -18.25 10.42
CA ASP A 257 28.45 -17.35 10.33
C ASP A 257 28.16 -16.31 9.25
N SER A 258 28.29 -15.02 9.58
CA SER A 258 28.05 -13.93 8.65
C SER A 258 29.02 -13.87 7.46
N HIS A 259 30.17 -14.55 7.56
CA HIS A 259 31.10 -14.72 6.44
C HIS A 259 30.78 -15.93 5.56
N ALA A 260 29.67 -16.62 5.81
CA ALA A 260 29.21 -17.74 5.01
C ALA A 260 29.02 -17.33 3.55
N ASN A 261 29.71 -18.03 2.64
CA ASN A 261 29.56 -17.79 1.22
C ASN A 261 28.15 -18.26 0.75
N PRO A 262 27.30 -17.37 0.20
CA PRO A 262 25.92 -17.72 -0.18
C PRO A 262 25.81 -18.87 -1.20
N ARG A 263 26.84 -19.10 -2.01
CA ARG A 263 26.88 -20.17 -3.01
C ARG A 263 27.33 -21.51 -2.45
N LYS A 264 28.11 -21.52 -1.36
CA LYS A 264 28.71 -22.73 -0.79
C LYS A 264 27.89 -23.30 0.37
N HIS A 265 27.00 -22.49 0.96
CA HIS A 265 26.11 -22.91 2.02
C HIS A 265 24.71 -23.25 1.49
N GLY A 266 24.03 -24.17 2.15
CA GLY A 266 22.65 -24.55 1.82
C GLY A 266 21.58 -23.66 2.44
N PHE A 267 21.90 -22.46 2.93
CA PHE A 267 20.94 -21.61 3.66
C PHE A 267 19.87 -20.94 2.78
N ILE A 268 20.15 -20.74 1.48
CA ILE A 268 19.17 -20.31 0.48
C ILE A 268 19.13 -21.37 -0.63
N ARG A 269 18.00 -22.05 -0.77
CA ARG A 269 17.81 -23.16 -1.72
C ARG A 269 16.62 -22.91 -2.65
N ARG A 270 16.56 -23.55 -3.82
CA ARG A 270 15.40 -23.43 -4.71
C ARG A 270 14.17 -24.05 -4.04
N VAL A 271 13.03 -23.39 -4.15
CA VAL A 271 11.75 -23.87 -3.58
C VAL A 271 11.43 -25.29 -4.05
N GLN A 272 11.66 -25.57 -5.33
CA GLN A 272 11.46 -26.87 -5.98
C GLN A 272 12.21 -28.02 -5.28
N ASP A 273 13.39 -27.73 -4.72
CA ASP A 273 14.25 -28.74 -4.10
C ASP A 273 13.79 -29.08 -2.66
N VAL A 274 12.99 -28.21 -2.02
CA VAL A 274 12.66 -28.31 -0.58
C VAL A 274 11.16 -28.41 -0.28
N VAL A 275 10.27 -28.08 -1.23
CA VAL A 275 8.81 -27.98 -0.99
C VAL A 275 8.17 -29.27 -0.49
N SER A 276 8.64 -30.44 -0.96
CA SER A 276 8.12 -31.74 -0.55
C SER A 276 8.51 -32.15 0.87
N SER A 277 9.55 -31.53 1.43
CA SER A 277 10.14 -31.92 2.72
C SER A 277 10.05 -30.81 3.77
N ILE A 278 9.46 -29.66 3.43
CA ILE A 278 9.47 -28.49 4.30
C ILE A 278 8.73 -28.71 5.63
N GLY A 279 7.63 -29.48 5.63
CA GLY A 279 6.89 -29.76 6.86
C GLY A 279 7.76 -30.45 7.92
N ASP A 280 8.59 -31.40 7.47
CA ASP A 280 9.55 -32.11 8.30
C ASP A 280 10.72 -31.18 8.68
N VAL A 281 11.23 -30.38 7.73
CA VAL A 281 12.30 -29.39 7.95
C VAL A 281 11.91 -28.39 9.04
N LEU A 282 10.71 -27.82 8.96
CA LEU A 282 10.24 -26.79 9.90
C LEU A 282 9.87 -27.35 11.27
N THR A 283 9.77 -28.68 11.41
CA THR A 283 9.60 -29.31 12.73
C THR A 283 10.85 -29.10 13.59
N SER A 284 12.02 -28.84 13.00
CA SER A 284 13.23 -28.49 13.74
C SER A 284 13.11 -27.16 14.50
N LEU A 285 12.17 -26.28 14.14
CA LEU A 285 11.89 -25.03 14.87
C LEU A 285 11.45 -25.30 16.33
N LEU A 286 10.91 -26.49 16.60
CA LEU A 286 10.45 -26.93 17.92
C LEU A 286 11.59 -27.45 18.81
N THR A 287 12.72 -27.85 18.24
CA THR A 287 13.82 -28.48 18.97
C THR A 287 14.97 -27.49 19.17
N PRO A 288 15.25 -27.03 20.40
CA PRO A 288 16.42 -26.18 20.65
C PRO A 288 17.72 -26.98 20.45
N THR A 289 18.68 -26.41 19.74
CA THR A 289 20.00 -27.01 19.52
C THR A 289 20.87 -26.87 20.79
N PRO A 290 21.34 -27.95 21.44
CA PRO A 290 22.13 -27.82 22.66
C PRO A 290 23.58 -27.33 22.39
N GLY A 291 24.05 -26.35 23.17
CA GLY A 291 25.48 -26.18 23.48
C GLY A 291 26.32 -25.28 22.56
N TRP A 292 25.74 -24.26 21.92
CA TRP A 292 26.49 -23.36 21.02
C TRP A 292 26.82 -22.00 21.65
N LYS A 293 27.87 -21.36 21.13
CA LYS A 293 28.45 -20.10 21.64
C LYS A 293 27.62 -18.89 21.19
N ASP A 294 27.57 -17.87 22.03
CA ASP A 294 27.04 -16.54 21.70
C ASP A 294 27.90 -15.92 20.57
N VAL A 295 27.26 -15.47 19.51
CA VAL A 295 27.95 -15.07 18.27
C VAL A 295 27.76 -13.60 17.95
N ILE A 296 26.61 -13.06 18.35
CA ILE A 296 26.30 -11.66 18.16
C ILE A 296 26.89 -10.84 19.32
N SER A 297 27.67 -11.43 20.24
CA SER A 297 28.30 -10.69 21.36
C SER A 297 29.06 -9.46 20.88
N ASP A 298 29.87 -9.61 19.83
CA ASP A 298 30.72 -8.54 19.30
C ASP A 298 29.88 -7.46 18.58
N ALA A 299 28.78 -7.85 17.93
CA ALA A 299 27.86 -6.93 17.25
C ALA A 299 26.84 -6.25 18.20
N ILE A 300 26.60 -6.85 19.37
CA ILE A 300 25.82 -6.28 20.47
C ILE A 300 26.67 -5.22 21.19
N ASP A 301 27.94 -5.52 21.49
CA ASP A 301 28.81 -4.68 22.32
C ASP A 301 29.27 -3.37 21.64
N ASP A 302 29.38 -3.32 20.31
CA ASP A 302 29.82 -2.13 19.58
C ASP A 302 28.76 -1.02 19.45
N ARG A 303 27.50 -1.26 19.87
CA ARG A 303 26.36 -0.36 19.56
C ARG A 303 25.33 -0.14 20.67
N ILE A 304 25.64 -0.50 21.92
CA ILE A 304 24.73 -0.25 23.06
C ILE A 304 24.72 1.23 23.43
N VAL A 305 23.58 1.90 23.27
CA VAL A 305 23.28 3.15 23.99
C VAL A 305 22.28 2.81 25.10
N GLY A 306 22.77 2.67 26.34
CA GLY A 306 21.91 2.75 27.53
C GLY A 306 21.83 1.49 28.42
N ASP A 307 22.36 1.69 29.63
CA ASP A 307 22.14 1.01 30.92
C ASP A 307 22.61 -0.45 31.15
N MET A 308 23.82 -0.55 31.71
CA MET A 308 24.32 -1.76 32.36
C MET A 308 23.79 -1.87 33.80
N SER A 309 22.65 -2.52 34.01
CA SER A 309 22.37 -3.12 35.32
C SER A 309 21.32 -4.24 35.28
N THR A 310 21.72 -5.47 34.92
CA THR A 310 21.09 -6.68 35.47
C THR A 310 22.15 -7.73 35.79
N THR A 311 22.19 -8.14 37.05
CA THR A 311 23.20 -9.03 37.65
C THR A 311 22.84 -10.52 37.58
N ASP A 312 22.06 -10.94 36.58
CA ASP A 312 21.79 -12.37 36.32
C ASP A 312 22.23 -12.71 34.89
N GLY A 313 23.23 -13.58 34.77
CA GLY A 313 23.92 -13.94 33.53
C GLY A 313 23.10 -14.76 32.51
N ARG A 314 21.86 -14.35 32.22
CA ARG A 314 21.08 -14.78 31.05
C ARG A 314 20.52 -13.53 30.37
N SER A 315 20.94 -13.30 29.14
CA SER A 315 20.47 -12.18 28.34
C SER A 315 19.00 -12.41 27.94
N GLU A 316 18.05 -11.76 28.62
CA GLU A 316 16.61 -11.94 28.36
C GLU A 316 16.04 -11.00 27.26
N GLY A 317 16.87 -10.13 26.66
CA GLY A 317 16.42 -9.16 25.65
C GLY A 317 16.51 -9.65 24.20
N ARG A 318 15.63 -9.14 23.33
CA ARG A 318 15.54 -9.48 21.90
C ARG A 318 16.49 -8.62 21.04
N ILE A 319 17.20 -9.21 20.10
CA ILE A 319 18.30 -8.57 19.32
C ILE A 319 18.04 -8.49 17.80
N PHE A 320 16.83 -8.10 17.39
CA PHE A 320 16.44 -8.14 15.97
C PHE A 320 17.33 -7.29 15.04
N GLY A 321 17.72 -6.07 15.44
CA GLY A 321 18.54 -5.19 14.58
C GLY A 321 19.89 -5.82 14.18
N PRO A 322 20.71 -6.30 15.14
CA PRO A 322 21.92 -7.06 14.82
C PRO A 322 21.68 -8.29 13.94
N VAL A 323 20.63 -9.07 14.22
CA VAL A 323 20.25 -10.24 13.41
C VAL A 323 19.91 -9.83 11.98
N LEU A 324 19.14 -8.75 11.82
CA LEU A 324 18.75 -8.21 10.53
C LEU A 324 19.97 -7.76 9.74
N ASP A 325 20.89 -7.03 10.36
CA ASP A 325 22.12 -6.56 9.70
C ASP A 325 22.95 -7.74 9.16
N GLU A 326 23.10 -8.83 9.93
CA GLU A 326 23.87 -9.99 9.47
C GLU A 326 23.18 -10.79 8.36
N VAL A 327 21.87 -11.01 8.48
CA VAL A 327 21.11 -11.68 7.44
C VAL A 327 21.09 -10.84 6.15
N LEU A 328 20.98 -9.51 6.27
CA LEU A 328 21.02 -8.62 5.11
C LEU A 328 22.41 -8.59 4.47
N SER A 329 23.49 -8.60 5.24
CA SER A 329 24.87 -8.70 4.71
C SER A 329 25.02 -9.92 3.79
N PHE A 330 24.50 -11.06 4.24
CA PHE A 330 24.49 -12.30 3.45
C PHE A 330 23.61 -12.22 2.19
N ILE A 331 22.40 -11.64 2.30
CA ILE A 331 21.51 -11.42 1.16
C ILE A 331 22.14 -10.47 0.14
N GLU A 332 22.76 -9.38 0.60
CA GLU A 332 23.42 -8.38 -0.23
C GLU A 332 24.61 -9.01 -0.97
N GLN A 333 25.43 -9.82 -0.29
CA GLN A 333 26.49 -10.59 -0.94
C GLN A 333 25.92 -11.55 -2.00
N ALA A 334 24.79 -12.21 -1.71
CA ALA A 334 24.13 -13.09 -2.67
C ALA A 334 23.59 -12.34 -3.91
N VAL A 335 23.13 -11.10 -3.73
CA VAL A 335 22.74 -10.21 -4.84
C VAL A 335 23.96 -9.79 -5.66
N ASP A 336 25.04 -9.36 -4.99
CA ASP A 336 26.26 -8.89 -5.64
C ASP A 336 26.99 -10.02 -6.38
N ASP A 337 26.96 -11.25 -5.84
CA ASP A 337 27.44 -12.47 -6.50
C ASP A 337 26.56 -12.90 -7.69
N GLY A 338 25.39 -12.28 -7.86
CA GLY A 338 24.38 -12.70 -8.83
C GLY A 338 23.82 -14.10 -8.54
N PHE A 339 23.87 -14.56 -7.29
CA PHE A 339 23.22 -15.80 -6.87
C PHE A 339 21.70 -15.63 -6.85
N ILE A 340 21.22 -14.43 -6.48
CA ILE A 340 19.81 -14.03 -6.48
C ILE A 340 19.67 -12.66 -7.16
N SER A 341 18.49 -12.34 -7.69
CA SER A 341 18.26 -11.02 -8.31
C SER A 341 17.71 -9.96 -7.35
N SER A 342 17.07 -10.40 -6.28
CA SER A 342 16.29 -9.61 -5.33
C SER A 342 15.84 -10.51 -4.19
N ALA A 343 15.49 -9.94 -3.04
CA ALA A 343 14.96 -10.70 -1.91
C ALA A 343 13.69 -10.08 -1.33
N ARG A 344 12.87 -10.90 -0.69
CA ARG A 344 11.82 -10.46 0.23
C ARG A 344 12.03 -11.15 1.57
N VAL A 345 12.19 -10.34 2.60
CA VAL A 345 12.41 -10.80 3.97
C VAL A 345 11.07 -10.77 4.70
N LEU A 346 10.70 -11.87 5.34
CA LEU A 346 9.55 -12.00 6.22
C LEU A 346 10.06 -12.07 7.67
N ALA A 347 9.99 -10.98 8.42
CA ALA A 347 10.43 -10.92 9.81
C ALA A 347 9.25 -11.24 10.75
N PHE A 348 9.26 -12.42 11.37
CA PHE A 348 8.27 -12.85 12.37
C PHE A 348 8.79 -12.54 13.77
N LEU A 349 8.26 -11.48 14.37
CA LEU A 349 8.66 -10.98 15.68
C LEU A 349 7.57 -11.22 16.72
N ARG A 350 7.97 -11.60 17.94
CA ARG A 350 7.04 -11.72 19.07
C ARG A 350 7.03 -10.52 19.99
N GLY A 351 7.85 -9.51 19.68
CA GLY A 351 7.81 -8.22 20.33
C GLY A 351 8.93 -7.31 19.85
N GLY A 352 8.96 -6.08 20.37
CA GLY A 352 10.00 -5.12 20.06
C GLY A 352 11.39 -5.62 20.48
N PRO A 353 12.44 -5.48 19.63
CA PRO A 353 13.81 -5.72 20.05
C PRO A 353 14.16 -4.85 21.26
N SER A 354 14.74 -5.41 22.31
CA SER A 354 15.07 -4.66 23.53
C SER A 354 16.58 -4.47 23.73
N ARG A 355 17.41 -5.05 22.84
CA ARG A 355 18.89 -4.97 22.90
C ARG A 355 19.51 -4.82 21.52
N GLY A 356 20.71 -4.24 21.47
CA GLY A 356 21.49 -4.04 20.25
C GLY A 356 21.02 -2.83 19.43
N VAL A 357 21.63 -2.63 18.27
CA VAL A 357 21.25 -1.54 17.35
C VAL A 357 19.78 -1.65 16.97
N GLY A 358 19.06 -0.51 16.94
CA GLY A 358 17.63 -0.51 16.69
C GLY A 358 16.80 -1.16 17.80
N SER A 359 17.26 -1.14 19.05
CA SER A 359 16.42 -1.46 20.20
C SER A 359 15.25 -0.49 20.30
N CYS A 360 14.07 -1.04 20.54
CA CYS A 360 12.80 -0.37 20.80
C CYS A 360 12.68 -0.01 22.28
N ASP A 361 12.07 1.13 22.58
CA ASP A 361 11.81 1.57 23.95
C ASP A 361 10.50 0.97 24.48
N VAL A 362 10.51 -0.35 24.70
CA VAL A 362 9.32 -1.09 25.16
C VAL A 362 8.86 -0.69 26.58
N GLY A 363 9.70 0.02 27.34
CA GLY A 363 9.37 0.57 28.66
C GLY A 363 8.70 1.94 28.62
N ARG A 364 8.63 2.58 27.45
CA ARG A 364 8.14 3.96 27.29
C ARG A 364 6.67 4.14 27.65
N LEU A 365 5.84 3.13 27.42
CA LEU A 365 4.42 3.16 27.75
C LEU A 365 4.21 2.85 29.24
N SER A 366 4.26 3.89 30.08
CA SER A 366 3.94 3.74 31.50
C SER A 366 2.46 3.40 31.72
N LYS A 367 2.15 2.72 32.84
CA LYS A 367 0.76 2.38 33.20
C LYS A 367 -0.14 3.63 33.29
N SER A 368 0.34 4.73 33.87
CA SER A 368 -0.42 5.99 33.94
C SER A 368 -0.75 6.59 32.57
N VAL A 369 0.16 6.44 31.60
CA VAL A 369 -0.08 6.89 30.22
C VAL A 369 -1.04 5.94 29.53
N ALA A 370 -0.90 4.62 29.73
CA ALA A 370 -1.82 3.62 29.20
C ALA A 370 -3.25 3.83 29.73
N ASP A 371 -3.42 4.10 31.03
CA ASP A 371 -4.74 4.30 31.65
C ASP A 371 -5.47 5.53 31.04
N VAL A 372 -4.75 6.61 30.72
CA VAL A 372 -5.32 7.80 30.07
C VAL A 372 -5.56 7.58 28.58
N LEU A 373 -4.60 6.97 27.88
CA LEU A 373 -4.74 6.70 26.44
C LEU A 373 -5.77 5.61 26.13
N LEU A 374 -6.03 4.67 27.03
CA LEU A 374 -6.95 3.54 26.83
C LEU A 374 -8.29 3.73 27.56
N HIS A 375 -8.38 4.74 28.43
CA HIS A 375 -9.60 5.38 28.90
C HIS A 375 -10.60 4.44 29.60
N GLU A 376 -10.33 4.05 30.84
CA GLU A 376 -11.22 3.06 31.48
C GLU A 376 -12.48 3.62 32.16
N ASN A 377 -12.57 4.83 32.74
CA ASN A 377 -13.74 5.12 33.62
C ASN A 377 -14.23 6.59 33.83
N ALA A 378 -14.01 7.55 32.91
CA ALA A 378 -14.65 8.89 32.99
C ALA A 378 -14.74 9.59 31.63
N ARG A 379 -15.62 10.60 31.50
CA ARG A 379 -15.62 11.50 30.33
C ARG A 379 -14.37 12.39 30.35
N PRO A 380 -13.59 12.48 29.25
CA PRO A 380 -12.39 13.30 29.17
C PRO A 380 -12.72 14.80 29.24
N THR A 381 -11.90 15.50 30.00
CA THR A 381 -11.80 16.96 30.02
C THR A 381 -10.88 17.45 28.89
N MET A 382 -10.84 18.75 28.65
CA MET A 382 -9.87 19.32 27.69
C MET A 382 -8.42 19.07 28.11
N GLU A 383 -8.13 19.14 29.41
CA GLU A 383 -6.79 18.85 29.95
C GLU A 383 -6.39 17.38 29.68
N ASP A 384 -7.35 16.45 29.73
CA ASP A 384 -7.11 15.03 29.39
C ASP A 384 -6.76 14.87 27.90
N PHE A 385 -7.45 15.59 27.01
CA PHE A 385 -7.14 15.59 25.58
C PHE A 385 -5.76 16.17 25.28
N GLU A 386 -5.40 17.28 25.92
CA GLU A 386 -4.08 17.91 25.78
C GLU A 386 -2.96 16.98 26.28
N PHE A 387 -3.15 16.37 27.45
CA PHE A 387 -2.22 15.38 27.99
C PHE A 387 -2.07 14.18 27.06
N ALA A 388 -3.19 13.57 26.65
CA ALA A 388 -3.19 12.41 25.77
C ALA A 388 -2.51 12.70 24.42
N SER A 389 -2.73 13.88 23.85
CA SER A 389 -2.08 14.30 22.60
C SER A 389 -0.56 14.36 22.74
N ARG A 390 -0.07 14.97 23.83
CA ARG A 390 1.37 15.07 24.08
C ARG A 390 2.01 13.70 24.26
N GLU A 391 1.38 12.81 25.01
CA GLU A 391 1.90 11.45 25.22
C GLU A 391 1.84 10.62 23.93
N ALA A 392 0.76 10.73 23.16
CA ALA A 392 0.63 10.06 21.87
C ALA A 392 1.70 10.54 20.87
N ASP A 393 1.92 11.86 20.76
CA ASP A 393 2.94 12.43 19.87
C ASP A 393 4.35 11.99 20.28
N SER A 394 4.63 11.95 21.59
CA SER A 394 5.89 11.41 22.11
C SER A 394 6.10 9.97 21.63
N LEU A 395 5.11 9.09 21.81
CA LEU A 395 5.17 7.67 21.42
C LEU A 395 5.25 7.43 19.90
N MET A 396 4.98 8.46 19.09
CA MET A 396 5.12 8.43 17.63
C MET A 396 6.50 8.91 17.13
N ILE A 397 7.43 9.20 18.05
CA ILE A 397 8.84 9.46 17.72
C ILE A 397 9.65 8.17 17.82
N PRO A 398 10.28 7.69 16.71
CA PRO A 398 11.17 6.54 16.74
C PRO A 398 12.30 6.72 17.76
N ALA A 399 12.64 5.65 18.48
CA ALA A 399 13.78 5.64 19.39
C ALA A 399 15.13 5.83 18.65
N HIS A 400 15.21 5.33 17.40
CA HIS A 400 16.38 5.46 16.54
C HIS A 400 15.99 5.43 15.05
N ASP A 401 16.81 6.05 14.20
CA ASP A 401 16.69 6.06 12.73
C ASP A 401 17.29 4.81 12.03
N HIS A 402 17.71 3.79 12.78
CA HIS A 402 18.41 2.63 12.24
C HIS A 402 17.57 1.92 11.17
N TYR A 403 16.32 1.60 11.49
CA TYR A 403 15.42 0.89 10.59
C TYR A 403 15.02 1.70 9.35
N GLU A 404 14.97 3.04 9.47
CA GLU A 404 14.78 3.91 8.31
C GLU A 404 15.97 3.79 7.35
N SER A 405 17.20 3.94 7.88
CA SER A 405 18.43 3.81 7.10
C SER A 405 18.57 2.44 6.44
N VAL A 406 18.27 1.36 7.18
CA VAL A 406 18.28 -0.01 6.64
C VAL A 406 17.22 -0.18 5.57
N GLY A 407 16.01 0.35 5.76
CA GLY A 407 14.94 0.28 4.78
C GLY A 407 15.27 0.98 3.45
N GLU A 408 15.94 2.14 3.50
CA GLU A 408 16.45 2.82 2.30
C GLU A 408 17.54 2.02 1.58
N ARG A 409 18.47 1.42 2.33
CA ARG A 409 19.48 0.51 1.79
C ARG A 409 18.83 -0.68 1.08
N CYS A 410 17.82 -1.29 1.71
CA CYS A 410 17.03 -2.40 1.14
C CYS A 410 16.32 -2.00 -0.16
N LEU A 411 15.65 -0.85 -0.18
CA LEU A 411 15.01 -0.29 -1.40
C LEU A 411 16.00 -0.22 -2.56
N ILE A 412 17.18 0.35 -2.31
CA ILE A 412 18.23 0.51 -3.31
C ILE A 412 18.61 -0.89 -3.85
N ARG A 413 18.85 -1.86 -2.97
CA ARG A 413 19.25 -3.24 -3.31
C ARG A 413 18.14 -4.13 -3.88
N GLY A 414 16.89 -3.66 -3.94
CA GLY A 414 15.75 -4.48 -4.38
C GLY A 414 15.41 -5.58 -3.37
N VAL A 415 15.60 -5.29 -2.09
CA VAL A 415 15.21 -6.12 -0.95
C VAL A 415 13.97 -5.49 -0.32
N GLU A 416 12.91 -6.27 -0.18
CA GLU A 416 11.69 -5.86 0.54
C GLU A 416 11.70 -6.50 1.92
N VAL A 417 11.29 -5.78 2.98
CA VAL A 417 11.18 -6.35 4.33
C VAL A 417 9.75 -6.19 4.84
N ASP A 418 9.02 -7.29 4.93
CA ASP A 418 7.73 -7.34 5.60
C ASP A 418 7.95 -7.68 7.08
N VAL A 419 7.38 -6.89 8.00
CA VAL A 419 7.49 -7.06 9.45
C VAL A 419 6.17 -7.55 9.99
N VAL A 420 6.18 -8.71 10.63
CA VAL A 420 5.02 -9.38 11.20
C VAL A 420 5.21 -9.50 12.70
N VAL A 421 4.40 -8.77 13.47
CA VAL A 421 4.47 -8.73 14.93
C VAL A 421 3.27 -9.47 15.51
N THR A 422 3.54 -10.47 16.35
CA THR A 422 2.52 -11.18 17.14
C THR A 422 2.73 -10.89 18.62
N SER A 423 2.05 -9.89 19.17
CA SER A 423 2.22 -9.43 20.54
C SER A 423 0.97 -8.69 21.02
N ASP A 424 0.62 -8.87 22.29
CA ASP A 424 -0.39 -8.06 22.98
C ASP A 424 0.23 -6.90 23.77
N ASP A 425 1.54 -6.97 24.02
CA ASP A 425 2.27 -5.94 24.76
C ASP A 425 2.62 -4.76 23.86
N PHE A 426 3.06 -3.65 24.46
CA PHE A 426 3.62 -2.53 23.72
C PHE A 426 5.04 -2.85 23.22
N ASN A 427 5.27 -2.60 21.93
CA ASN A 427 6.50 -3.01 21.23
C ASN A 427 7.29 -1.84 20.62
N ASP A 428 6.80 -0.61 20.79
CA ASP A 428 7.35 0.59 20.14
C ASP A 428 7.51 0.37 18.62
N LEU A 429 6.40 0.05 17.97
CA LEU A 429 6.38 -0.21 16.53
C LEU A 429 6.69 1.03 15.70
N THR A 430 6.61 2.21 16.29
CA THR A 430 7.10 3.46 15.71
C THR A 430 8.56 3.35 15.29
N THR A 431 9.40 2.68 16.09
CA THR A 431 10.81 2.45 15.77
C THR A 431 10.99 1.45 14.63
N LEU A 432 10.17 0.39 14.56
CA LEU A 432 10.29 -0.69 13.55
C LEU A 432 9.64 -0.39 12.21
N ALA A 433 8.50 0.30 12.19
CA ALA A 433 7.69 0.53 10.99
C ALA A 433 8.46 1.15 9.80
N PRO A 434 9.42 2.09 10.00
CA PRO A 434 10.23 2.63 8.92
C PRO A 434 10.95 1.55 8.09
N LEU A 435 11.32 0.40 8.66
CA LEU A 435 11.95 -0.70 7.92
C LEU A 435 11.06 -1.18 6.77
N ALA A 436 9.79 -1.47 7.07
CA ALA A 436 8.82 -1.95 6.09
C ALA A 436 8.40 -0.83 5.14
N GLU A 437 8.13 0.37 5.68
CA GLU A 437 7.67 1.53 4.90
C GLU A 437 8.70 1.96 3.85
N ARG A 438 9.99 2.02 4.23
CA ARG A 438 11.07 2.49 3.36
C ARG A 438 11.51 1.41 2.36
N SER A 439 11.52 0.13 2.76
CA SER A 439 11.86 -1.00 1.87
C SER A 439 10.73 -1.44 0.93
N GLY A 440 9.52 -0.86 1.06
CA GLY A 440 8.34 -1.23 0.26
C GLY A 440 7.66 -2.54 0.68
N GLY A 441 8.04 -3.07 1.85
CA GLY A 441 7.36 -4.17 2.51
C GLY A 441 6.12 -3.72 3.28
N THR A 442 5.53 -4.65 4.00
CA THR A 442 4.27 -4.49 4.72
C THR A 442 4.50 -4.64 6.21
N PHE A 443 3.81 -3.81 6.99
CA PHE A 443 3.79 -3.91 8.43
C PHE A 443 2.50 -4.56 8.92
N LEU A 444 2.59 -5.69 9.63
CA LEU A 444 1.45 -6.48 10.08
C LEU A 444 1.51 -6.70 11.58
N LEU A 445 0.56 -6.12 12.29
CA LEU A 445 0.34 -6.33 13.72
C LEU A 445 -0.83 -7.29 13.92
N TYR A 446 -0.56 -8.39 14.62
CA TYR A 446 -1.56 -9.34 15.07
C TYR A 446 -1.52 -9.42 16.61
N PRO A 447 -2.51 -8.87 17.33
CA PRO A 447 -2.64 -9.17 18.75
C PRO A 447 -2.82 -10.68 18.93
N ASN A 448 -2.29 -11.23 20.02
CA ASN A 448 -2.27 -12.65 20.36
C ASN A 448 -3.65 -13.14 20.81
N ALA A 449 -4.66 -12.92 19.96
CA ALA A 449 -5.99 -13.48 20.08
C ALA A 449 -6.06 -14.77 19.25
N GLN A 450 -6.73 -15.79 19.78
CA GLN A 450 -7.05 -17.01 19.04
C GLN A 450 -7.67 -16.65 17.67
N ASN A 451 -7.24 -17.32 16.60
CA ASN A 451 -7.73 -17.18 15.22
C ASN A 451 -7.10 -16.01 14.39
N ILE A 452 -5.77 -16.00 14.26
CA ILE A 452 -5.01 -15.02 13.46
C ILE A 452 -4.94 -15.47 11.98
N PRO A 453 -5.31 -14.63 10.99
CA PRO A 453 -5.31 -15.00 9.57
C PRO A 453 -3.91 -15.07 8.91
N ILE A 454 -2.83 -15.07 9.70
CA ILE A 454 -1.43 -14.96 9.25
C ILE A 454 -1.08 -15.95 8.14
N VAL A 455 -1.52 -17.21 8.23
CA VAL A 455 -1.23 -18.25 7.24
C VAL A 455 -1.79 -17.88 5.87
N GLY A 456 -3.04 -17.43 5.83
CA GLY A 456 -3.70 -17.01 4.60
C GLY A 456 -3.19 -15.66 4.09
N ASP A 457 -2.87 -14.73 4.99
CA ASP A 457 -2.34 -13.42 4.63
C ASP A 457 -0.93 -13.55 4.03
N ILE A 458 -0.07 -14.42 4.55
CA ILE A 458 1.25 -14.70 3.96
C ILE A 458 1.13 -15.36 2.58
N TYR A 459 0.20 -16.32 2.42
CA TYR A 459 -0.09 -16.89 1.10
C TYR A 459 -0.42 -15.79 0.08
N ARG A 460 -1.37 -14.92 0.43
CA ARG A 460 -1.85 -13.85 -0.46
C ARG A 460 -0.80 -12.78 -0.68
N LEU A 461 0.00 -12.44 0.34
CA LEU A 461 1.11 -11.50 0.25
C LEU A 461 2.16 -11.91 -0.80
N LEU A 462 2.42 -13.22 -0.91
CA LEU A 462 3.39 -13.77 -1.88
C LEU A 462 2.75 -14.07 -3.23
N ARG A 463 1.47 -14.48 -3.25
CA ARG A 463 0.75 -14.84 -4.46
C ARG A 463 0.27 -13.64 -5.27
N ASN A 464 -0.05 -12.54 -4.60
CA ASN A 464 -0.61 -11.37 -5.27
C ASN A 464 0.41 -10.74 -6.22
N GLU A 465 -0.07 -10.37 -7.41
CA GLU A 465 0.76 -9.69 -8.39
C GLU A 465 1.27 -8.36 -7.83
N LYS A 466 2.58 -8.15 -7.92
CA LYS A 466 3.24 -6.94 -7.46
C LYS A 466 4.24 -6.47 -8.50
N ALA A 467 4.28 -5.16 -8.70
CA ALA A 467 5.38 -4.50 -9.40
C ALA A 467 6.56 -4.40 -8.44
N ILE A 468 7.74 -4.86 -8.85
CA ILE A 468 8.97 -4.73 -8.06
C ILE A 468 10.00 -3.85 -8.77
N ASN A 469 10.85 -3.20 -8.00
CA ASN A 469 11.89 -2.27 -8.48
C ASN A 469 11.30 -1.24 -9.45
N ALA A 470 10.24 -0.56 -9.02
CA ALA A 470 9.45 0.29 -9.87
C ALA A 470 9.91 1.75 -9.83
N THR A 471 9.69 2.48 -10.92
CA THR A 471 9.80 3.93 -10.97
C THR A 471 8.52 4.53 -11.49
N LEU A 472 8.06 5.61 -10.86
CA LEU A 472 6.91 6.40 -11.28
C LEU A 472 7.37 7.79 -11.69
N ARG A 473 7.19 8.13 -12.96
CA ARG A 473 7.44 9.48 -13.46
C ARG A 473 6.11 10.19 -13.71
N ILE A 474 5.89 11.29 -13.02
CA ILE A 474 4.75 12.18 -13.23
C ILE A 474 5.21 13.35 -14.11
N ARG A 475 4.46 13.62 -15.18
CA ARG A 475 4.60 14.81 -16.01
C ARG A 475 3.27 15.53 -16.03
N SER A 476 3.29 16.81 -15.71
CA SER A 476 2.13 17.69 -15.74
C SER A 476 2.24 18.68 -16.89
N THR A 477 1.14 19.40 -17.14
CA THR A 477 1.17 20.69 -17.81
C THR A 477 2.18 21.63 -17.13
N ALA A 478 2.88 22.46 -17.90
CA ALA A 478 3.97 23.31 -17.41
C ALA A 478 3.60 24.19 -16.20
N ASP A 479 2.36 24.67 -16.12
CA ASP A 479 1.90 25.56 -15.05
C ASP A 479 1.54 24.84 -13.74
N LEU A 480 1.60 23.51 -13.71
CA LEU A 480 1.32 22.69 -12.53
C LEU A 480 2.61 22.05 -12.02
N GLU A 481 3.00 22.41 -10.81
CA GLU A 481 4.17 21.87 -10.12
C GLU A 481 3.70 20.94 -9.00
N ILE A 482 4.39 19.81 -8.83
CA ILE A 482 4.10 18.89 -7.72
C ILE A 482 4.65 19.54 -6.46
N ALA A 483 3.78 19.84 -5.49
CA ALA A 483 4.18 20.44 -4.23
C ALA A 483 4.66 19.34 -3.27
N ASN A 484 3.83 18.33 -3.04
CA ASN A 484 4.13 17.20 -2.17
C ASN A 484 3.74 15.87 -2.83
N ALA A 485 4.39 14.80 -2.34
CA ALA A 485 4.11 13.43 -2.72
C ALA A 485 3.93 12.58 -1.46
N TYR A 486 2.88 11.77 -1.43
CA TYR A 486 2.45 11.05 -0.25
C TYR A 486 2.35 9.54 -0.53
N GLY A 487 2.86 8.73 0.39
CA GLY A 487 2.87 7.27 0.34
C GLY A 487 4.31 6.69 0.34
N SER A 488 4.43 5.37 0.20
CA SER A 488 5.73 4.66 0.21
C SER A 488 6.49 4.82 -1.11
N LEU A 489 6.93 6.05 -1.40
CA LEU A 489 7.65 6.44 -2.61
C LEU A 489 8.79 7.41 -2.25
N HIS A 490 9.86 7.37 -3.03
CA HIS A 490 11.06 8.15 -2.75
C HIS A 490 11.41 9.04 -3.92
N ALA A 491 11.46 10.36 -3.71
CA ALA A 491 11.78 11.31 -4.77
C ALA A 491 13.22 11.12 -5.28
N ASP A 492 13.38 11.11 -6.60
CA ASP A 492 14.71 11.07 -7.21
C ASP A 492 15.40 12.44 -7.07
N LYS A 493 16.65 12.43 -6.60
CA LYS A 493 17.43 13.65 -6.34
C LYS A 493 17.82 14.42 -7.60
N ALA A 494 17.90 13.76 -8.75
CA ALA A 494 18.38 14.34 -10.01
C ALA A 494 17.22 14.74 -10.95
N TYR A 495 16.08 14.05 -10.87
CA TYR A 495 14.99 14.19 -11.83
C TYR A 495 13.65 14.55 -11.15
N PRO A 496 13.24 15.83 -11.14
CA PRO A 496 11.99 16.27 -10.50
C PRO A 496 10.75 15.53 -11.02
N GLY A 497 9.91 14.99 -10.12
CA GLY A 497 8.72 14.21 -10.49
C GLY A 497 9.00 12.75 -10.89
N LEU A 498 10.24 12.26 -10.73
CA LEU A 498 10.56 10.83 -10.75
C LEU A 498 10.62 10.30 -9.32
N TYR A 499 9.99 9.16 -9.08
CA TYR A 499 9.94 8.51 -7.78
C TYR A 499 10.36 7.04 -7.89
N HIS A 500 11.13 6.57 -6.92
CA HIS A 500 11.51 5.17 -6.75
C HIS A 500 10.52 4.49 -5.81
N ILE A 501 10.05 3.32 -6.22
CA ILE A 501 9.07 2.51 -5.49
C ILE A 501 9.62 1.10 -5.46
N ALA A 502 10.05 0.62 -4.28
CA ALA A 502 10.57 -0.74 -4.13
C ALA A 502 9.57 -1.75 -4.65
N SER A 503 8.30 -1.55 -4.27
CA SER A 503 7.25 -2.49 -4.55
C SER A 503 5.87 -1.84 -4.53
N CYS A 504 4.99 -2.27 -5.43
CA CYS A 504 3.66 -1.72 -5.62
C CYS A 504 2.68 -2.84 -5.95
N ALA A 505 1.76 -3.10 -5.03
CA ALA A 505 0.62 -3.97 -5.25
C ALA A 505 -0.43 -3.28 -6.13
N THR A 506 -1.39 -4.07 -6.62
CA THR A 506 -2.48 -3.63 -7.51
C THR A 506 -3.41 -2.57 -6.91
N LYS A 507 -3.41 -2.44 -5.59
CA LYS A 507 -4.18 -1.42 -4.84
C LYS A 507 -3.33 -0.35 -4.17
N ASP A 508 -2.00 -0.50 -4.17
CA ASP A 508 -1.15 0.51 -3.56
C ASP A 508 -1.36 1.85 -4.28
N THR A 509 -1.70 2.86 -3.50
CA THR A 509 -2.09 4.17 -4.00
C THR A 509 -1.20 5.26 -3.42
N PHE A 510 -0.81 6.20 -4.28
CA PHE A 510 0.00 7.36 -3.95
C PHE A 510 -0.81 8.63 -4.16
N ALA A 511 -0.61 9.66 -3.33
CA ALA A 511 -1.27 10.95 -3.53
C ALA A 511 -0.25 12.04 -3.82
N PHE A 512 -0.67 13.04 -4.59
CA PHE A 512 0.16 14.20 -4.93
C PHE A 512 -0.72 15.44 -4.90
N ASP A 513 -0.23 16.52 -4.32
CA ASP A 513 -0.83 17.84 -4.48
C ASP A 513 0.03 18.71 -5.40
N PHE A 514 -0.60 19.75 -5.94
CA PHE A 514 0.01 20.64 -6.92
C PHE A 514 -0.18 22.08 -6.53
N ASP A 515 0.85 22.87 -6.82
CA ASP A 515 0.79 24.32 -6.88
C ASP A 515 0.89 24.81 -8.32
N TYR A 516 0.50 26.07 -8.53
CA TYR A 516 0.78 26.72 -9.80
C TYR A 516 2.19 27.27 -9.81
N ALA A 517 2.89 27.06 -10.92
CA ALA A 517 4.23 27.63 -11.13
C ALA A 517 4.23 29.17 -11.04
N THR A 518 3.11 29.81 -11.41
CA THR A 518 2.93 31.27 -11.31
C THR A 518 1.54 31.60 -10.75
N SER A 519 1.39 32.83 -10.22
CA SER A 519 0.08 33.30 -9.73
C SER A 519 -0.98 33.41 -10.82
N ALA A 520 -0.58 33.54 -12.09
CA ALA A 520 -1.48 33.55 -13.24
C ALA A 520 -2.19 32.19 -13.47
N GLY A 521 -1.61 31.11 -12.94
CA GLY A 521 -2.15 29.76 -13.06
C GLY A 521 -2.09 29.18 -14.46
N LEU A 522 -3.21 28.60 -14.89
CA LEU A 522 -3.32 27.85 -16.13
C LEU A 522 -3.55 28.80 -17.31
N GLU A 523 -2.63 28.79 -18.28
CA GLU A 523 -2.81 29.57 -19.51
C GLU A 523 -3.93 28.96 -20.40
N GLU A 524 -4.73 29.79 -21.09
CA GLU A 524 -5.78 29.29 -22.01
C GLU A 524 -5.18 28.68 -23.29
N ASP A 525 -3.98 29.10 -23.68
CA ASP A 525 -3.27 28.71 -24.90
C ASP A 525 -2.53 27.35 -24.81
N LEU A 526 -2.93 26.49 -23.87
CA LEU A 526 -2.41 25.13 -23.62
C LEU A 526 -2.63 24.13 -24.76
N ASN A 527 -2.28 24.48 -26.01
CA ASN A 527 -2.32 23.63 -27.19
C ASN A 527 -3.60 22.79 -27.31
N GLY A 528 -4.74 23.42 -26.99
CA GLY A 528 -6.05 22.77 -26.93
C GLY A 528 -6.77 22.76 -25.59
N GLY A 529 -6.38 23.60 -24.62
CA GLY A 529 -7.28 24.13 -23.59
C GLY A 529 -7.54 23.26 -22.35
N TYR A 530 -6.71 22.26 -22.05
CA TYR A 530 -6.92 21.36 -20.90
C TYR A 530 -5.62 21.02 -20.17
N PRO A 531 -5.58 21.11 -18.82
CA PRO A 531 -4.54 20.54 -17.97
C PRO A 531 -4.43 19.03 -18.14
N LYS A 532 -3.20 18.50 -18.13
CA LYS A 532 -2.95 17.08 -18.39
C LYS A 532 -1.90 16.53 -17.44
N ILE A 533 -2.07 15.26 -17.08
CA ILE A 533 -1.10 14.46 -16.34
C ILE A 533 -0.73 13.25 -17.19
N GLN A 534 0.55 12.95 -17.29
CA GLN A 534 1.06 11.71 -17.83
C GLN A 534 1.91 11.01 -16.79
N LEU A 535 1.52 9.77 -16.48
CA LEU A 535 2.29 8.85 -15.69
C LEU A 535 3.07 7.91 -16.61
N ALA A 536 4.35 7.71 -16.31
CA ALA A 536 5.12 6.59 -16.84
C ALA A 536 5.58 5.73 -15.65
N PHE A 537 4.93 4.59 -15.49
CA PHE A 537 5.23 3.62 -14.45
C PHE A 537 6.02 2.46 -15.06
N GLU A 538 7.27 2.30 -14.65
CA GLU A 538 8.13 1.23 -15.13
C GLU A 538 8.47 0.29 -13.99
N TYR A 539 8.27 -1.00 -14.20
CA TYR A 539 8.37 -1.99 -13.15
C TYR A 539 8.80 -3.34 -13.69
N THR A 540 9.23 -4.21 -12.78
CA THR A 540 9.47 -5.62 -13.08
C THR A 540 8.30 -6.43 -12.55
N CYS A 541 7.82 -7.38 -13.34
CA CYS A 541 6.80 -8.34 -12.92
C CYS A 541 7.13 -9.75 -13.42
N ILE A 542 6.56 -10.74 -12.75
CA ILE A 542 6.58 -12.13 -13.18
C ILE A 542 5.22 -12.44 -13.78
N THR A 543 5.19 -13.01 -14.98
CA THR A 543 3.95 -13.42 -15.66
C THR A 543 4.04 -14.87 -16.06
N ARG A 544 2.93 -15.60 -15.92
CA ARG A 544 2.80 -16.99 -16.36
C ARG A 544 1.99 -17.00 -17.65
N ASP A 545 2.65 -17.31 -18.75
CA ASP A 545 2.01 -17.40 -20.07
C ASP A 545 1.91 -18.88 -20.47
N VAL A 546 0.84 -19.27 -21.15
CA VAL A 546 0.75 -20.62 -21.74
C VAL A 546 1.35 -20.59 -23.12
N ASP A 547 2.39 -21.39 -23.36
CA ASP A 547 2.95 -21.56 -24.69
C ASP A 547 1.87 -22.20 -25.58
N ARG A 548 1.48 -21.49 -26.64
CA ARG A 548 0.41 -21.94 -27.54
C ARG A 548 0.80 -23.18 -28.36
N ALA A 549 2.10 -23.46 -28.52
CA ALA A 549 2.59 -24.59 -29.27
C ALA A 549 2.66 -25.87 -28.43
N THR A 550 3.13 -25.77 -27.18
CA THR A 550 3.31 -26.94 -26.31
C THR A 550 2.17 -27.12 -25.30
N GLY A 551 1.41 -26.06 -25.02
CA GLY A 551 0.44 -26.03 -23.92
C GLY A 551 1.07 -25.91 -22.53
N GLU A 552 2.40 -25.81 -22.45
CA GLU A 552 3.13 -25.70 -21.18
C GLU A 552 3.06 -24.27 -20.63
N VAL A 553 3.04 -24.16 -19.30
CA VAL A 553 3.12 -22.87 -18.63
C VAL A 553 4.58 -22.42 -18.64
N VAL A 554 4.84 -21.28 -19.28
CA VAL A 554 6.15 -20.64 -19.34
C VAL A 554 6.11 -19.40 -18.47
N VAL A 555 7.04 -19.32 -17.52
CA VAL A 555 7.16 -18.18 -16.63
C VAL A 555 8.11 -17.16 -17.28
N HIS A 556 7.70 -15.89 -17.32
CA HIS A 556 8.53 -14.81 -17.83
C HIS A 556 8.75 -13.75 -16.77
N ARG A 557 10.00 -13.31 -16.63
CA ARG A 557 10.33 -12.05 -15.97
C ARG A 557 10.26 -10.94 -17.00
N ARG A 558 9.43 -9.93 -16.75
CA ARG A 558 9.20 -8.83 -17.69
C ARG A 558 9.53 -7.51 -17.02
N ARG A 559 10.41 -6.72 -17.64
CA ARG A 559 10.49 -5.28 -17.37
C ARG A 559 9.41 -4.63 -18.21
N ARG A 560 8.37 -4.09 -17.58
CA ARG A 560 7.21 -3.50 -18.25
C ARG A 560 7.16 -2.00 -18.00
N ARG A 561 6.70 -1.25 -19.00
CA ARG A 561 6.38 0.17 -18.85
C ARG A 561 4.90 0.38 -19.17
N ARG A 562 4.16 0.91 -18.21
CA ARG A 562 2.77 1.31 -18.31
C ARG A 562 2.70 2.84 -18.36
N ILE A 563 2.06 3.36 -19.40
CA ILE A 563 1.83 4.79 -19.58
C ILE A 563 0.35 5.05 -19.35
N HIS A 564 0.04 6.02 -18.51
CA HIS A 564 -1.30 6.55 -18.34
C HIS A 564 -1.28 8.04 -18.64
N SER A 565 -2.29 8.55 -19.34
CA SER A 565 -2.45 9.98 -19.57
C SER A 565 -3.91 10.37 -19.40
N CYS A 566 -4.15 11.35 -18.56
CA CYS A 566 -5.47 11.91 -18.31
C CYS A 566 -5.44 13.43 -18.47
N ARG A 567 -6.63 14.02 -18.57
CA ARG A 567 -6.84 15.46 -18.62
C ARG A 567 -7.89 15.87 -17.60
N ALA A 568 -7.89 17.15 -17.27
CA ALA A 568 -8.96 17.78 -16.52
C ALA A 568 -9.38 19.09 -17.22
N ASN A 569 -10.47 19.70 -16.76
CA ASN A 569 -11.00 20.95 -17.28
C ASN A 569 -10.43 22.16 -16.54
N ILE A 570 -10.47 23.33 -17.17
CA ILE A 570 -10.25 24.61 -16.48
C ILE A 570 -11.63 25.13 -16.06
N ALA A 571 -11.81 25.36 -14.76
CA ALA A 571 -13.07 25.81 -14.20
C ALA A 571 -13.35 27.26 -14.59
N ARG A 572 -14.62 27.54 -14.94
CA ARG A 572 -15.06 28.90 -15.30
C ARG A 572 -15.47 29.75 -14.10
N SER A 573 -15.69 29.11 -12.95
CA SER A 573 -16.13 29.76 -11.71
C SER A 573 -15.87 28.85 -10.51
N ALA A 574 -15.91 29.42 -9.30
CA ALA A 574 -15.86 28.66 -8.04
C ALA A 574 -16.89 27.51 -7.99
N ARG A 575 -18.13 27.79 -8.41
CA ARG A 575 -19.22 26.80 -8.45
C ARG A 575 -18.91 25.63 -9.39
N ASP A 576 -18.23 25.91 -10.49
CA ASP A 576 -17.83 24.89 -11.47
C ASP A 576 -16.80 23.92 -10.87
N VAL A 577 -15.89 24.42 -10.02
CA VAL A 577 -14.96 23.57 -9.27
C VAL A 577 -15.74 22.65 -8.32
N TYR A 578 -16.58 23.19 -7.45
CA TYR A 578 -17.33 22.40 -6.46
C TYR A 578 -18.24 21.35 -7.10
N LYS A 579 -18.83 21.64 -8.28
CA LYS A 579 -19.66 20.69 -9.02
C LYS A 579 -18.90 19.42 -9.43
N HIS A 580 -17.58 19.51 -9.58
CA HIS A 580 -16.71 18.44 -10.07
C HIS A 580 -15.77 17.86 -9.02
N VAL A 581 -16.00 18.15 -7.74
CA VAL A 581 -15.22 17.60 -6.62
C VAL A 581 -15.49 16.11 -6.45
N ASP A 582 -14.42 15.35 -6.22
CA ASP A 582 -14.46 13.98 -5.72
C ASP A 582 -14.11 14.01 -4.22
N ALA A 583 -15.14 13.92 -3.36
CA ALA A 583 -14.98 14.02 -1.91
C ALA A 583 -14.03 12.94 -1.34
N ASN A 584 -14.07 11.73 -1.89
CA ASN A 584 -13.20 10.63 -1.45
C ASN A 584 -11.74 10.93 -1.81
N ALA A 585 -11.47 11.46 -3.01
CA ALA A 585 -10.12 11.86 -3.41
C ALA A 585 -9.61 13.05 -2.58
N VAL A 586 -10.46 14.03 -2.27
CA VAL A 586 -10.14 15.14 -1.36
C VAL A 586 -9.74 14.59 0.01
N MET A 587 -10.54 13.72 0.60
CA MET A 587 -10.24 13.13 1.91
C MET A 587 -8.99 12.25 1.89
N CYS A 588 -8.73 11.54 0.80
CA CYS A 588 -7.52 10.75 0.60
C CYS A 588 -6.24 11.61 0.64
N VAL A 589 -6.27 12.80 0.02
CA VAL A 589 -5.17 13.78 0.05
C VAL A 589 -5.07 14.43 1.44
N LEU A 590 -6.19 14.91 2.00
CA LEU A 590 -6.23 15.56 3.30
C LEU A 590 -5.76 14.65 4.43
N ALA A 591 -6.13 13.37 4.41
CA ALA A 591 -5.69 12.41 5.41
C ALA A 591 -4.16 12.29 5.41
N ARG A 592 -3.53 12.28 4.23
CA ARG A 592 -2.08 12.22 4.09
C ARG A 592 -1.38 13.54 4.44
N GLN A 593 -2.02 14.67 4.13
CA GLN A 593 -1.58 15.99 4.61
C GLN A 593 -1.62 16.07 6.13
N ALA A 594 -2.70 15.61 6.76
CA ALA A 594 -2.81 15.57 8.23
C ALA A 594 -1.75 14.65 8.86
N LEU A 595 -1.39 13.53 8.22
CA LEU A 595 -0.26 12.71 8.69
C LEU A 595 1.07 13.46 8.59
N MET A 596 1.32 14.13 7.48
CA MET A 596 2.54 14.94 7.31
C MET A 596 2.61 16.07 8.35
N THR A 597 1.51 16.80 8.57
CA THR A 597 1.43 17.82 9.63
C THR A 597 1.58 17.20 11.01
N ALA A 598 1.07 16.00 11.26
CA ALA A 598 1.25 15.33 12.55
C ALA A 598 2.72 14.93 12.79
N ASP A 599 3.41 14.46 11.75
CA ASP A 599 4.83 14.10 11.79
C ASP A 599 5.73 15.35 11.98
N GLU A 600 5.34 16.51 11.43
CA GLU A 600 6.13 17.76 11.47
C GLU A 600 5.82 18.68 12.66
N GLU A 601 4.53 18.81 13.03
CA GLU A 601 4.02 19.81 13.97
C GLU A 601 3.23 19.19 15.15
N GLY A 602 2.99 17.87 15.13
CA GLY A 602 2.24 17.14 16.17
C GLY A 602 0.76 16.92 15.85
N SER A 603 0.15 15.91 16.47
CA SER A 603 -1.23 15.50 16.15
C SER A 603 -2.27 16.57 16.50
N THR A 604 -2.01 17.39 17.52
CA THR A 604 -2.89 18.51 17.89
C THR A 604 -2.99 19.54 16.77
N GLU A 605 -1.86 19.93 16.17
CA GLU A 605 -1.89 20.91 15.07
C GLU A 605 -2.49 20.28 13.80
N ALA A 606 -2.21 19.00 13.53
CA ALA A 606 -2.86 18.29 12.43
C ALA A 606 -4.39 18.27 12.55
N ARG A 607 -4.93 18.00 13.75
CA ARG A 607 -6.38 18.05 14.00
C ARG A 607 -6.94 19.47 13.86
N ARG A 608 -6.24 20.47 14.40
CA ARG A 608 -6.62 21.88 14.29
C ARG A 608 -6.65 22.34 12.83
N ALA A 609 -5.62 22.03 12.06
CA ALA A 609 -5.52 22.33 10.63
C ALA A 609 -6.66 21.68 9.84
N LEU A 610 -7.05 20.45 10.16
CA LEU A 610 -8.17 19.76 9.53
C LEU A 610 -9.52 20.45 9.83
N VAL A 611 -9.74 20.89 11.06
CA VAL A 611 -10.96 21.63 11.45
C VAL A 611 -11.00 23.02 10.82
N ASP A 612 -9.87 23.74 10.85
CA ASP A 612 -9.72 25.06 10.23
C ASP A 612 -9.96 24.97 8.71
N TRP A 613 -9.41 23.93 8.06
CA TRP A 613 -9.70 23.61 6.66
C TRP A 613 -11.19 23.38 6.43
N PHE A 614 -11.85 22.57 7.24
CA PHE A 614 -13.27 22.25 7.09
C PHE A 614 -14.16 23.49 7.19
N ILE A 615 -13.87 24.38 8.15
CA ILE A 615 -14.57 25.65 8.34
C ILE A 615 -14.38 26.55 7.10
N ALA A 616 -13.14 26.71 6.64
CA ALA A 616 -12.81 27.55 5.50
C ALA A 616 -13.44 27.02 4.20
N PHE A 617 -13.31 25.72 3.94
CA PHE A 617 -13.93 25.01 2.82
C PHE A 617 -15.46 25.17 2.80
N SER A 618 -16.10 24.94 3.95
CA SER A 618 -17.57 25.03 4.06
C SER A 618 -18.07 26.47 3.90
N SER A 619 -17.33 27.45 4.43
CA SER A 619 -17.64 28.87 4.27
C SER A 619 -17.54 29.30 2.82
N ALA A 620 -16.45 28.94 2.13
CA ALA A 620 -16.26 29.21 0.71
C ALA A 620 -17.33 28.56 -0.17
N ALA A 621 -17.69 27.30 0.12
CA ALA A 621 -18.75 26.60 -0.60
C ALA A 621 -20.11 27.29 -0.46
N ARG A 622 -20.48 27.76 0.74
CA ARG A 622 -21.75 28.48 0.99
C ARG A 622 -21.88 29.77 0.17
N LYS A 623 -20.77 30.48 -0.07
CA LYS A 623 -20.75 31.72 -0.89
C LYS A 623 -21.19 31.47 -2.35
N THR A 624 -21.15 30.21 -2.83
CA THR A 624 -21.54 29.86 -4.21
C THR A 624 -23.07 29.71 -4.44
N SER A 625 -23.90 30.13 -3.48
CA SER A 625 -25.37 30.26 -3.54
C SER A 625 -26.21 28.97 -3.61
N ASN A 626 -25.64 27.82 -4.00
CA ASN A 626 -26.27 26.50 -3.91
C ASN A 626 -25.31 25.53 -3.20
N THR A 627 -25.50 25.29 -1.89
CA THR A 627 -24.64 24.35 -1.17
C THR A 627 -24.85 22.93 -1.69
N PHE A 628 -23.77 22.30 -2.14
CA PHE A 628 -23.80 20.93 -2.62
C PHE A 628 -24.02 19.96 -1.44
N GLU A 629 -24.84 18.92 -1.63
CA GLU A 629 -25.18 17.94 -0.58
C GLU A 629 -23.93 17.32 0.05
N PHE A 630 -22.91 17.01 -0.75
CA PHE A 630 -21.65 16.45 -0.23
C PHE A 630 -20.92 17.37 0.76
N VAL A 631 -21.11 18.70 0.66
CA VAL A 631 -20.49 19.68 1.57
C VAL A 631 -21.20 19.67 2.92
N THR A 632 -22.52 19.46 2.95
CA THR A 632 -23.32 19.49 4.19
C THR A 632 -23.46 18.13 4.86
N ASP A 633 -23.28 17.04 4.11
CA ASP A 633 -23.59 15.69 4.59
C ASP A 633 -22.35 14.77 4.61
N VAL A 634 -21.62 14.69 3.49
CA VAL A 634 -20.52 13.73 3.30
C VAL A 634 -19.21 14.22 3.92
N VAL A 635 -18.76 15.43 3.57
CA VAL A 635 -17.50 16.00 4.06
C VAL A 635 -17.46 16.13 5.58
N PRO A 636 -18.50 16.64 6.27
CA PRO A 636 -18.48 16.74 7.72
C PRO A 636 -18.29 15.39 8.40
N ARG A 637 -18.93 14.32 7.88
CA ARG A 637 -18.78 12.95 8.41
C ARG A 637 -17.39 12.38 8.17
N LEU A 638 -16.81 12.61 6.99
CA LEU A 638 -15.46 12.14 6.70
C LEU A 638 -14.41 12.89 7.52
N VAL A 639 -14.57 14.20 7.72
CA VAL A 639 -13.71 15.01 8.59
C VAL A 639 -13.83 14.52 10.03
N TYR A 640 -15.06 14.41 10.54
CA TYR A 640 -15.29 13.97 11.91
C TYR A 640 -14.76 12.55 12.14
N GLY A 641 -15.06 11.63 11.23
CA GLY A 641 -14.55 10.26 11.29
C GLY A 641 -13.03 10.17 11.23
N LEU A 642 -12.37 11.04 10.44
CA LEU A 642 -10.91 11.12 10.42
C LEU A 642 -10.34 11.66 11.75
N LEU A 643 -10.96 12.69 12.34
CA LEU A 643 -10.63 13.18 13.69
C LEU A 643 -10.80 12.10 14.76
N ARG A 644 -11.69 11.14 14.52
CA ARG A 644 -11.99 9.98 15.39
C ARG A 644 -11.25 8.71 15.04
N SER A 645 -10.47 8.75 13.98
CA SER A 645 -9.70 7.59 13.56
C SER A 645 -8.64 7.23 14.58
N LYS A 646 -8.16 5.98 14.51
CA LYS A 646 -7.06 5.47 15.35
C LYS A 646 -5.77 6.29 15.22
N ILE A 647 -5.64 7.09 14.15
CA ILE A 647 -4.42 7.83 13.83
C ILE A 647 -4.41 9.24 14.39
N LEU A 648 -5.52 9.98 14.30
CA LEU A 648 -5.54 11.38 14.75
C LEU A 648 -6.10 11.53 16.16
N HIS A 649 -7.05 10.68 16.55
CA HIS A 649 -7.69 10.83 17.85
C HIS A 649 -6.66 10.61 18.97
N PRO A 650 -6.55 11.50 19.96
CA PRO A 650 -5.50 11.41 20.97
C PRO A 650 -5.70 10.25 21.95
N MET A 651 -6.93 9.73 22.08
CA MET A 651 -7.28 8.71 23.07
C MET A 651 -7.91 7.46 22.44
N GLY A 652 -8.07 6.38 23.20
CA GLY A 652 -8.72 5.12 22.85
C GLY A 652 -7.95 4.21 21.89
N SER A 653 -6.74 4.57 21.47
CA SER A 653 -5.97 3.78 20.51
C SER A 653 -4.60 3.43 21.05
N HIS A 654 -4.31 2.13 21.10
CA HIS A 654 -2.99 1.62 21.44
C HIS A 654 -1.94 2.17 20.44
N PRO A 655 -0.76 2.63 20.90
CA PRO A 655 0.24 3.23 20.03
C PRO A 655 0.67 2.33 18.85
N ASP A 656 0.89 1.04 19.10
CA ASP A 656 1.25 0.10 18.03
C ASP A 656 0.11 -0.09 17.00
N ALA A 657 -1.14 -0.03 17.45
CA ALA A 657 -2.30 -0.08 16.56
C ALA A 657 -2.41 1.19 15.70
N ARG A 658 -2.01 2.34 16.26
CA ARG A 658 -1.90 3.62 15.54
C ARG A 658 -0.89 3.52 14.40
N VAL A 659 0.30 2.99 14.68
CA VAL A 659 1.35 2.76 13.67
C VAL A 659 0.88 1.79 12.58
N ALA A 660 0.26 0.67 12.96
CA ALA A 660 -0.28 -0.28 12.00
C ALA A 660 -1.38 0.34 11.11
N ALA A 661 -2.27 1.16 11.69
CA ALA A 661 -3.30 1.88 10.94
C ALA A 661 -2.70 2.91 9.97
N ARG A 662 -1.69 3.68 10.41
CA ARG A 662 -0.95 4.63 9.56
C ARG A 662 -0.34 3.95 8.35
N SER A 663 0.36 2.83 8.55
CA SER A 663 1.00 2.08 7.47
C SER A 663 0.01 1.62 6.39
N ARG A 664 -1.21 1.23 6.79
CA ARG A 664 -2.30 0.85 5.85
C ARG A 664 -2.90 2.06 5.15
N LEU A 665 -3.20 3.14 5.89
CA LEU A 665 -3.82 4.35 5.34
C LEU A 665 -2.96 4.96 4.21
N LEU A 666 -1.64 4.91 4.34
CA LEU A 666 -0.72 5.38 3.30
C LEU A 666 -0.87 4.64 1.96
N ARG A 667 -1.39 3.41 1.97
CA ARG A 667 -1.56 2.55 0.79
C ARG A 667 -2.99 2.54 0.24
N PHE A 668 -3.98 2.99 1.00
CA PHE A 668 -5.39 2.94 0.60
C PHE A 668 -5.71 3.81 -0.61
N ASP A 669 -6.61 3.32 -1.46
CA ASP A 669 -7.22 4.12 -2.52
C ASP A 669 -8.17 5.17 -1.92
N ALA A 670 -8.74 6.03 -2.77
CA ALA A 670 -9.62 7.09 -2.29
C ALA A 670 -10.90 6.56 -1.59
N ASP A 671 -11.45 5.44 -2.05
CA ASP A 671 -12.66 4.86 -1.44
C ASP A 671 -12.32 4.14 -0.13
N ASP A 672 -11.22 3.37 -0.12
CA ASP A 672 -10.74 2.67 1.07
C ASP A 672 -10.30 3.69 2.15
N SER A 673 -9.73 4.85 1.76
CA SER A 673 -9.43 5.97 2.69
C SER A 673 -10.70 6.60 3.27
N ALA A 674 -11.77 6.74 2.47
CA ALA A 674 -13.05 7.25 2.95
C ALA A 674 -13.74 6.25 3.88
N THR A 675 -13.69 4.94 3.58
CA THR A 675 -14.19 3.87 4.46
C THR A 675 -13.39 3.77 5.76
N TYR A 676 -12.08 4.03 5.72
CA TYR A 676 -11.26 4.12 6.93
C TYR A 676 -11.70 5.29 7.82
N ALA A 677 -11.90 6.47 7.23
CA ALA A 677 -12.37 7.64 7.98
C ALA A 677 -13.79 7.44 8.52
N TYR A 678 -14.70 6.91 7.71
CA TYR A 678 -16.09 6.68 8.09
C TYR A 678 -16.55 5.29 7.61
N PRO A 679 -16.59 4.28 8.50
CA PRO A 679 -17.02 2.92 8.18
C PRO A 679 -18.40 2.85 7.53
N GLU A 680 -18.70 1.75 6.83
CA GLU A 680 -20.01 1.58 6.19
C GLU A 680 -20.95 0.75 7.07
N LEU A 681 -22.07 1.32 7.52
CA LEU A 681 -23.18 0.58 8.10
C LEU A 681 -24.25 0.31 7.05
N ARG A 682 -24.69 -0.96 6.95
CA ARG A 682 -25.76 -1.41 6.05
C ARG A 682 -26.64 -2.46 6.72
N ALA A 683 -27.94 -2.42 6.44
CA ALA A 683 -28.87 -3.47 6.80
C ALA A 683 -28.91 -4.56 5.71
N PHE A 684 -28.63 -5.79 6.09
CA PHE A 684 -28.71 -6.95 5.20
C PHE A 684 -30.16 -7.44 5.09
N GLU A 685 -30.66 -7.51 3.87
CA GLU A 685 -31.99 -8.06 3.56
C GLU A 685 -31.89 -8.98 2.34
N GLU A 686 -32.23 -10.25 2.50
CA GLU A 686 -32.28 -11.21 1.40
C GLU A 686 -33.53 -10.91 0.56
N CYS A 687 -33.37 -10.35 -0.65
CA CYS A 687 -34.50 -10.11 -1.54
C CYS A 687 -35.14 -11.45 -1.95
N ASN A 688 -36.47 -11.57 -1.78
CA ASN A 688 -37.22 -12.76 -2.18
C ASN A 688 -37.01 -13.09 -3.67
N GLU A 689 -36.71 -14.36 -3.93
CA GLU A 689 -36.48 -14.93 -5.26
C GLU A 689 -37.61 -14.56 -6.25
N GLY A 690 -37.26 -13.82 -7.30
CA GLY A 690 -38.18 -13.34 -8.32
C GLY A 690 -37.57 -12.38 -9.35
N GLU A 691 -36.46 -11.74 -9.00
CA GLU A 691 -35.64 -10.93 -9.92
C GLU A 691 -34.23 -11.54 -10.05
N GLU A 692 -34.14 -12.74 -10.64
CA GLU A 692 -32.90 -13.16 -11.28
C GLU A 692 -32.65 -12.19 -12.44
N ASN A 693 -31.93 -11.09 -12.21
CA ASN A 693 -31.06 -10.49 -13.22
C ASN A 693 -30.11 -9.44 -12.62
N ALA A 694 -28.84 -9.62 -12.99
CA ALA A 694 -27.71 -8.71 -12.89
C ALA A 694 -27.11 -8.48 -11.49
N ILE A 695 -26.20 -9.40 -11.10
CA ILE A 695 -24.88 -8.92 -10.68
C ILE A 695 -24.39 -8.05 -11.85
N ASP A 696 -24.55 -6.73 -11.75
CA ASP A 696 -24.02 -5.81 -12.74
C ASP A 696 -22.49 -5.96 -12.71
N GLY A 697 -21.96 -6.66 -13.72
CA GLY A 697 -20.56 -7.06 -13.85
C GLY A 697 -19.57 -5.88 -13.90
N THR A 698 -20.08 -4.64 -13.81
CA THR A 698 -19.28 -3.42 -13.81
C THR A 698 -19.22 -2.67 -12.47
N ASN A 699 -20.16 -2.89 -11.52
CA ASN A 699 -20.28 -2.01 -10.35
C ASN A 699 -20.24 -2.68 -8.97
N GLY A 700 -20.31 -4.02 -8.88
CA GLY A 700 -20.13 -4.74 -7.61
C GLY A 700 -21.16 -4.43 -6.51
N SER A 701 -22.28 -3.77 -6.83
CA SER A 701 -23.37 -3.52 -5.90
C SER A 701 -24.17 -4.80 -5.69
N SER A 702 -24.29 -5.25 -4.45
CA SER A 702 -25.15 -6.37 -4.06
C SER A 702 -26.60 -5.88 -4.00
N SER A 703 -27.55 -6.67 -4.52
CA SER A 703 -28.99 -6.43 -4.37
C SER A 703 -29.50 -6.77 -2.95
N LEU A 704 -28.63 -7.28 -2.08
CA LEU A 704 -28.95 -7.78 -0.73
C LEU A 704 -29.06 -6.68 0.35
N PHE A 705 -29.31 -5.44 -0.06
CA PHE A 705 -29.37 -4.27 0.84
C PHE A 705 -30.62 -3.43 0.51
N SER A 706 -31.55 -3.33 1.46
CA SER A 706 -32.82 -2.60 1.31
C SER A 706 -32.68 -1.09 1.45
N LYS A 707 -31.66 -0.65 2.19
CA LYS A 707 -31.31 0.75 2.43
C LYS A 707 -29.90 1.03 1.91
N GLY A 708 -29.67 2.29 1.51
CA GLY A 708 -28.32 2.79 1.25
C GLY A 708 -27.44 2.78 2.51
N ARG A 709 -26.26 3.40 2.45
CA ARG A 709 -25.41 3.58 3.63
C ARG A 709 -26.18 4.28 4.74
N MET A 710 -26.16 3.73 5.94
CA MET A 710 -26.83 4.26 7.13
C MET A 710 -25.85 5.06 7.99
N PRO A 711 -26.32 6.08 8.73
CA PRO A 711 -25.49 6.78 9.72
C PRO A 711 -24.98 5.84 10.82
N LEU A 712 -23.73 6.02 11.25
CA LEU A 712 -23.10 5.25 12.34
C LEU A 712 -23.54 5.75 13.73
N ARG A 713 -24.82 5.60 14.05
CA ARG A 713 -25.45 6.01 15.33
C ARG A 713 -26.16 4.83 16.00
N ARG A 714 -26.25 4.84 17.33
CA ARG A 714 -26.96 3.80 18.12
C ARG A 714 -28.42 3.74 17.79
N GLN A 715 -29.05 4.90 17.51
CA GLN A 715 -30.45 4.94 17.09
C GLN A 715 -30.73 4.04 15.87
N GLU A 716 -29.81 3.97 14.90
CA GLU A 716 -29.96 3.12 13.72
C GLU A 716 -29.82 1.63 14.05
N VAL A 717 -28.97 1.30 15.02
CA VAL A 717 -28.80 -0.07 15.53
C VAL A 717 -30.02 -0.50 16.35
N GLU A 718 -30.49 0.34 17.26
CA GLU A 718 -31.65 0.07 18.13
C GLU A 718 -32.97 -0.01 17.36
N ALA A 719 -33.10 0.75 16.27
CA ALA A 719 -34.28 0.71 15.40
C ALA A 719 -34.29 -0.49 14.42
N ALA A 720 -33.16 -1.19 14.27
CA ALA A 720 -33.04 -2.30 13.33
C ALA A 720 -33.60 -3.61 13.92
N ASN A 721 -34.05 -4.49 13.03
CA ASN A 721 -34.38 -5.88 13.32
C ASN A 721 -33.86 -6.71 12.14
N GLY A 722 -33.10 -7.77 12.38
CA GLY A 722 -32.38 -8.51 11.34
C GLY A 722 -30.86 -8.45 11.50
N VAL A 723 -30.13 -8.41 10.39
CA VAL A 723 -28.66 -8.40 10.37
C VAL A 723 -28.14 -7.06 9.88
N LEU A 724 -27.22 -6.46 10.65
CA LEU A 724 -26.45 -5.28 10.24
C LEU A 724 -25.01 -5.66 9.94
N LEU A 725 -24.44 -5.05 8.90
CA LEU A 725 -23.05 -5.18 8.52
C LEU A 725 -22.36 -3.83 8.71
N ILE A 726 -21.33 -3.79 9.55
CA ILE A 726 -20.43 -2.65 9.70
C ILE A 726 -19.09 -3.03 9.07
N ARG A 727 -18.75 -2.39 7.96
CA ARG A 727 -17.49 -2.61 7.24
C ARG A 727 -16.49 -1.52 7.60
N GLY A 728 -15.47 -1.89 8.38
CA GLY A 728 -14.27 -1.10 8.59
C GLY A 728 -13.14 -1.48 7.62
N ASP A 729 -11.96 -0.93 7.87
CA ASP A 729 -10.73 -1.23 7.13
C ASP A 729 -10.10 -2.57 7.55
N ASP A 730 -10.14 -2.89 8.84
CA ASP A 730 -9.47 -4.03 9.46
C ASP A 730 -10.42 -5.13 9.95
N GLU A 731 -11.71 -4.84 10.01
CA GLU A 731 -12.73 -5.69 10.57
C GLU A 731 -14.09 -5.49 9.88
N VAL A 732 -14.85 -6.57 9.79
CA VAL A 732 -16.27 -6.59 9.43
C VAL A 732 -17.03 -7.08 10.65
N VAL A 733 -17.84 -6.20 11.24
CA VAL A 733 -18.72 -6.54 12.36
C VAL A 733 -20.10 -6.90 11.82
N VAL A 734 -20.57 -8.10 12.17
CA VAL A 734 -21.88 -8.62 11.78
C VAL A 734 -22.76 -8.67 13.03
N ALA A 735 -23.67 -7.72 13.14
CA ALA A 735 -24.57 -7.60 14.28
C ALA A 735 -25.92 -8.26 13.98
N TYR A 736 -26.33 -9.19 14.84
CA TYR A 736 -27.60 -9.92 14.76
C TYR A 736 -28.56 -9.36 15.80
N ILE A 737 -29.72 -8.89 15.34
CA ILE A 737 -30.69 -8.15 16.15
C ILE A 737 -32.05 -8.81 16.02
N GLY A 738 -32.62 -9.23 17.15
CA GLY A 738 -33.90 -9.94 17.21
C GLY A 738 -33.76 -11.46 17.15
N PRO A 739 -34.80 -12.21 17.57
CA PRO A 739 -34.71 -13.64 17.83
C PRO A 739 -34.37 -14.49 16.58
N GLU A 740 -34.91 -14.14 15.41
CA GLU A 740 -34.65 -14.86 14.17
C GLU A 740 -33.21 -14.69 13.68
N ALA A 741 -32.69 -13.45 13.67
CA ALA A 741 -31.32 -13.17 13.28
C ALA A 741 -30.31 -13.81 14.25
N VAL A 742 -30.56 -13.70 15.55
CA VAL A 742 -29.69 -14.29 16.58
C VAL A 742 -29.57 -15.82 16.42
N ALA A 743 -30.68 -16.50 16.06
CA ALA A 743 -30.67 -17.93 15.78
C ALA A 743 -29.88 -18.31 14.51
N SER A 744 -29.68 -17.36 13.58
CA SER A 744 -28.90 -17.55 12.35
C SER A 744 -27.39 -17.31 12.51
N CYS A 745 -26.90 -17.03 13.72
CA CYS A 745 -25.49 -16.73 13.99
C CYS A 745 -24.73 -17.96 14.53
N PRO A 746 -23.62 -18.41 13.89
CA PRO A 746 -23.01 -17.88 12.66
C PRO A 746 -23.79 -18.30 11.40
N PRO A 747 -23.62 -17.58 10.26
CA PRO A 747 -24.41 -17.82 9.08
C PRO A 747 -24.04 -19.18 8.48
N ALA A 748 -25.05 -19.88 7.91
CA ALA A 748 -24.81 -21.17 7.26
C ALA A 748 -23.83 -21.02 6.08
N HIS A 749 -22.93 -21.99 5.92
CA HIS A 749 -21.96 -21.99 4.83
C HIS A 749 -22.66 -21.95 3.47
N GLY A 750 -22.29 -21.01 2.61
CA GLY A 750 -22.87 -20.80 1.29
C GLY A 750 -24.16 -19.96 1.27
N SER A 751 -24.72 -19.59 2.43
CA SER A 751 -25.86 -18.66 2.51
C SER A 751 -25.56 -17.32 1.83
N ALA A 752 -26.59 -16.54 1.49
CA ALA A 752 -26.39 -15.21 0.90
C ALA A 752 -25.54 -14.30 1.80
N LEU A 753 -25.77 -14.35 3.12
CA LEU A 753 -24.99 -13.59 4.10
C LEU A 753 -23.52 -14.05 4.15
N ASP A 754 -23.24 -15.36 4.19
CA ASP A 754 -21.87 -15.89 4.19
C ASP A 754 -21.13 -15.55 2.87
N ARG A 755 -21.81 -15.64 1.72
CA ARG A 755 -21.26 -15.21 0.42
C ARG A 755 -20.97 -13.72 0.39
N GLU A 756 -21.84 -12.89 0.95
CA GLU A 756 -21.67 -11.44 1.02
C GLU A 756 -20.51 -11.06 1.96
N ILE A 757 -20.40 -11.70 3.12
CA ILE A 757 -19.25 -11.51 4.04
C ILE A 757 -17.94 -11.87 3.32
N ARG A 758 -17.87 -13.01 2.63
CA ARG A 758 -16.68 -13.39 1.84
C ARG A 758 -16.38 -12.37 0.75
N ARG A 759 -17.40 -11.93 0.00
CA ARG A 759 -17.26 -10.89 -1.03
C ARG A 759 -16.68 -9.60 -0.46
N ILE A 760 -17.17 -9.13 0.69
CA ILE A 760 -16.65 -7.93 1.36
C ILE A 760 -15.18 -8.12 1.74
N ARG A 761 -14.83 -9.25 2.35
CA ARG A 761 -13.45 -9.54 2.76
C ARG A 761 -12.49 -9.62 1.58
N GLU A 762 -12.90 -10.24 0.48
CA GLU A 762 -12.09 -10.36 -0.74
C GLU A 762 -11.94 -9.01 -1.48
N GLN A 763 -12.95 -8.14 -1.40
CA GLN A 763 -12.89 -6.80 -2.00
C GLN A 763 -12.06 -5.79 -1.20
N SER A 764 -12.01 -5.94 0.13
CA SER A 764 -11.13 -5.16 0.99
C SER A 764 -9.67 -5.46 0.63
N PHE A 765 -8.91 -4.42 0.26
CA PHE A 765 -7.50 -4.49 -0.14
C PHE A 765 -7.11 -5.67 -1.09
N GLU A 766 -8.02 -6.03 -2.03
CA GLU A 766 -7.84 -7.14 -3.01
C GLU A 766 -7.50 -8.49 -2.35
N GLY A 767 -7.95 -8.66 -1.10
CA GLY A 767 -7.68 -9.85 -0.31
C GLY A 767 -6.25 -9.96 0.19
N THR A 768 -5.33 -9.03 -0.08
CA THR A 768 -3.95 -9.14 0.44
C THR A 768 -3.94 -9.31 1.96
N PHE A 769 -4.83 -8.58 2.65
CA PHE A 769 -5.15 -8.79 4.05
C PHE A 769 -6.66 -8.89 4.20
N LEU A 770 -7.14 -10.01 4.76
CA LEU A 770 -8.56 -10.17 4.98
C LEU A 770 -8.96 -9.49 6.29
N PRO A 771 -9.96 -8.59 6.30
CA PRO A 771 -10.45 -8.06 7.53
C PRO A 771 -10.98 -9.20 8.42
N ARG A 772 -10.79 -9.04 9.72
CA ARG A 772 -11.35 -9.94 10.73
C ARG A 772 -12.87 -9.90 10.65
N VAL A 773 -13.53 -11.00 10.97
CA VAL A 773 -15.00 -11.03 11.06
C VAL A 773 -15.38 -11.26 12.50
N THR A 774 -16.19 -10.34 13.03
CA THR A 774 -16.68 -10.42 14.40
C THR A 774 -18.20 -10.49 14.36
N HIS A 775 -18.74 -11.56 14.93
CA HIS A 775 -20.17 -11.77 15.03
C HIS A 775 -20.66 -11.35 16.41
N VAL A 776 -21.71 -10.53 16.48
CA VAL A 776 -22.24 -9.99 17.74
C VAL A 776 -23.75 -10.20 17.80
N ARG A 777 -24.26 -10.89 18.82
CA ARG A 777 -25.71 -11.04 19.09
C ARG A 777 -26.19 -9.95 20.04
N LEU A 778 -26.83 -8.92 19.50
CA LEU A 778 -27.34 -7.80 20.31
C LEU A 778 -28.66 -8.18 21.00
N GLY A 779 -28.84 -7.72 22.25
CA GLY A 779 -29.97 -8.09 23.09
C GLY A 779 -29.83 -9.46 23.78
N GLY A 780 -28.67 -10.11 23.66
CA GLY A 780 -28.31 -11.36 24.31
C GLY A 780 -27.17 -11.21 25.33
N ALA A 781 -26.33 -12.23 25.46
CA ALA A 781 -25.18 -12.27 26.38
C ALA A 781 -23.84 -11.84 25.74
N ASP A 782 -23.81 -11.57 24.43
CA ASP A 782 -22.59 -11.13 23.74
C ASP A 782 -22.27 -9.67 24.11
N ASP A 783 -20.98 -9.35 24.18
CA ASP A 783 -20.48 -7.99 24.44
C ASP A 783 -20.78 -7.05 23.23
N PRO A 784 -21.51 -5.93 23.41
CA PRO A 784 -21.83 -5.00 22.32
C PRO A 784 -20.63 -4.12 21.91
N SER A 785 -19.53 -4.12 22.67
CA SER A 785 -18.37 -3.24 22.45
C SER A 785 -17.82 -3.21 21.02
N PRO A 786 -17.75 -4.33 20.25
CA PRO A 786 -17.31 -4.29 18.84
C PRO A 786 -18.23 -3.48 17.92
N VAL A 787 -19.53 -3.38 18.23
CA VAL A 787 -20.49 -2.53 17.51
C VAL A 787 -20.33 -1.09 17.97
N ASP A 788 -20.34 -0.86 19.29
CA ASP A 788 -20.29 0.48 19.89
C ASP A 788 -19.01 1.24 19.50
N ALA A 789 -17.86 0.56 19.44
CA ALA A 789 -16.59 1.15 18.99
C ALA A 789 -16.60 1.64 17.53
N ARG A 790 -17.59 1.24 16.73
CA ARG A 790 -17.73 1.65 15.32
C ARG A 790 -18.84 2.69 15.12
N LEU A 791 -19.59 3.07 16.15
CA LEU A 791 -20.61 4.12 16.09
C LEU A 791 -19.96 5.51 16.16
N VAL A 792 -19.19 5.84 15.12
CA VAL A 792 -18.29 7.00 15.06
C VAL A 792 -19.00 8.32 15.39
N GLU A 793 -20.28 8.48 15.06
CA GLU A 793 -21.01 9.74 15.29
C GLU A 793 -21.34 10.01 16.77
N GLU A 794 -21.32 8.98 17.63
CA GLU A 794 -21.62 9.14 19.07
C GLU A 794 -20.38 9.38 19.91
N LEU A 795 -19.22 8.98 19.39
CA LEU A 795 -18.00 9.05 20.15
C LEU A 795 -17.70 10.52 20.53
N GLU A 796 -17.03 10.80 21.65
CA GLU A 796 -16.71 12.18 22.11
C GLU A 796 -15.41 12.76 21.50
N SER A 797 -15.37 14.05 21.14
CA SER A 797 -14.18 14.70 20.54
C SER A 797 -13.76 15.94 21.35
N GLU A 798 -12.48 16.32 21.32
CA GLU A 798 -11.99 17.59 21.89
C GLU A 798 -12.70 18.83 21.32
N PHE A 799 -13.24 18.74 20.10
CA PHE A 799 -14.03 19.80 19.46
C PHE A 799 -15.52 19.79 19.85
N ALA A 800 -15.95 18.77 20.60
CA ALA A 800 -17.31 18.57 21.10
C ALA A 800 -17.30 17.87 22.48
N PRO A 801 -16.64 18.43 23.51
CA PRO A 801 -16.44 17.73 24.78
C PRO A 801 -17.75 17.61 25.56
N GLY A 802 -18.04 16.41 26.06
CA GLY A 802 -19.17 16.12 26.96
C GLY A 802 -20.56 16.05 26.31
N ALA A 803 -20.65 16.04 24.98
CA ALA A 803 -21.90 15.89 24.24
C ALA A 803 -22.37 14.43 24.19
N TYR A 804 -23.69 14.20 24.18
CA TYR A 804 -24.29 12.87 23.97
C TYR A 804 -24.30 12.44 22.49
N ASP A 805 -24.18 13.39 21.56
CA ASP A 805 -24.11 13.17 20.10
C ASP A 805 -22.94 14.01 19.56
N GLY A 806 -21.75 13.38 19.53
CA GLY A 806 -20.49 14.05 19.25
C GLY A 806 -20.43 14.69 17.85
N PHE A 807 -20.99 14.02 16.84
CA PHE A 807 -21.02 14.56 15.48
C PHE A 807 -21.98 15.74 15.34
N VAL A 808 -23.16 15.69 15.98
CA VAL A 808 -24.12 16.81 15.93
C VAL A 808 -23.56 18.04 16.62
N ASP A 809 -22.92 17.90 17.79
CA ASP A 809 -22.32 19.04 18.49
C ASP A 809 -21.13 19.62 17.69
N PHE A 810 -20.30 18.77 17.09
CA PHE A 810 -19.25 19.21 16.16
C PHE A 810 -19.83 20.05 15.01
N CYS A 811 -20.90 19.58 14.36
CA CYS A 811 -21.55 20.31 13.28
C CYS A 811 -22.18 21.63 13.74
N ALA A 812 -22.76 21.67 14.94
CA ALA A 812 -23.35 22.88 15.50
C ALA A 812 -22.28 23.97 15.74
N ARG A 813 -21.19 23.61 16.44
CA ARG A 813 -20.07 24.52 16.73
C ARG A 813 -19.36 24.99 15.46
N ALA A 814 -19.04 24.06 14.56
CA ALA A 814 -18.45 24.41 13.28
C ALA A 814 -19.40 25.29 12.46
N GLY A 815 -20.71 25.04 12.52
CA GLY A 815 -21.73 25.85 11.86
C GLY A 815 -21.74 27.31 12.29
N GLU A 816 -21.69 27.57 13.60
CA GLU A 816 -21.58 28.93 14.16
C GLU A 816 -20.31 29.64 13.65
N GLU A 817 -19.20 28.91 13.60
CA GLU A 817 -17.92 29.44 13.15
C GLU A 817 -17.91 29.71 11.64
N ILE A 818 -18.47 28.81 10.84
CA ILE A 818 -18.65 28.98 9.40
C ILE A 818 -19.48 30.24 9.13
N ASP A 819 -20.55 30.47 9.89
CA ASP A 819 -21.38 31.67 9.77
C ASP A 819 -20.65 32.94 10.22
N ARG A 820 -19.74 32.83 11.18
CA ARG A 820 -18.86 33.94 11.59
C ARG A 820 -17.86 34.29 10.49
N VAL A 821 -17.21 33.29 9.89
CA VAL A 821 -16.25 33.47 8.79
C VAL A 821 -16.95 33.94 7.52
N ALA A 822 -18.16 33.47 7.23
CA ALA A 822 -18.91 33.88 6.04
C ALA A 822 -19.39 35.35 6.10
N ARG A 823 -19.57 35.90 7.31
CA ARG A 823 -19.94 37.30 7.55
C ARG A 823 -18.75 38.28 7.47
N ARG A 824 -17.52 37.76 7.54
CA ARG A 824 -16.29 38.51 7.33
C ARG A 824 -15.89 38.44 5.85
#